data_AF-A0A2E8DV65-F1
#
_entry.id   AF-A0A2E8DV65-F1
#
_cell.length_a   1.000
_cell.length_b   1.000
_cell.length_c   1.000
_cell.angle_alpha   90.00
_cell.angle_beta   90.00
_cell.angle_gamma   90.00
#
_symmetry.space_group_name_H-M   'P 1'
#
loop_
_entity.id
_entity.type
_entity.pdbx_description
1 polymer ?
#
loop_
_entity_poly.entity_id
_entity_poly.type
_entity_poly.pdbx_seq_one_letter_code
_entity_poly.pdbx_strand_id
1 'polypeptide(L)'
;MKILPTYCDLTYSYCGKSVFSIVFICCILSLSTLAEPQIGFMLPETSVATSDGALASFFNPAGLGHNHTIDFYYLRTMNSRPNQYSRSAYFLGLHNLGLAVEGMGKGHQLTIATSSLLRSGISIGTSYSWTRIDGKNQDRVWSLGMLYRRHFFSAGLVLRDLNRRPQATHFIRRNQFASQFSNNYGHAVDVGIAIRPSTSRMTLSCDWRGVGNVFTDGYKLTDHLFLGVELRPIDTLILKAGRTINNYEIQFQLNFAQFGIGGYRSILTGKKSEPNNIGFINITHAHKTKPVRRSFYLDLNANEIETVLESSNQDPRVKGAIIRFEPTGLGLAKVQELRQKIANFRQRGKKVYAYLEGQCSTGDYLLASACNEILVHPSSLINLVGIRFEVSFYHDFLEQFGIEIEAISVGQYKNAPDSFTKTEMTESHRESLTNVLDDLYSQMTQDIAQDRGQSIKQVKLMIDDGPYTARRAVRNRVADRIVTRQQLENVFDGKRLTDYTALDRLEYNWQTPKPKIVVIEAIGNMVTGKSVNSFFGPSIMGADTIAQSIQSATDDDAVKAVVLRVDSGGGMVLAADIIWQALVRLKKVKPLIVSMASTAASGGYYIAAPADRIFANPATITGSIGIFGMKPVIKDLYQKLSINHKIIKRGKNADLWSIHHKSTQRQQEKLQIDMQEIYKDFVQKVADGRNLSVDRVDQVSRGRIWSGRQALDNGLVDQLGCEADAILAAQQLAGLDPDQTDIQRFSSKTSFFQSWITGGLNMRQNRWQPLLVSMLQNRLWFLTPYQLKTD
;
A
#
# COMPACT_ATOMS: atom_id res chain seq x y z
N MET A 1 34.88 -57.76 -12.08
CA MET A 1 35.99 -57.13 -12.83
C MET A 1 35.47 -55.77 -13.32
N LYS A 2 35.69 -54.58 -12.75
CA LYS A 2 36.41 -53.96 -11.60
C LYS A 2 35.34 -53.18 -10.78
N ILE A 3 35.14 -53.34 -9.46
CA ILE A 3 35.81 -52.69 -8.29
C ILE A 3 35.88 -51.14 -8.33
N LEU A 4 34.97 -50.50 -7.55
CA LEU A 4 35.06 -49.31 -6.64
C LEU A 4 35.74 -47.98 -7.11
N PRO A 5 35.64 -46.84 -6.37
CA PRO A 5 34.50 -46.03 -5.86
C PRO A 5 34.75 -44.51 -6.15
N THR A 6 34.01 -43.47 -5.72
CA THR A 6 33.84 -42.81 -4.39
C THR A 6 33.12 -41.48 -4.67
N TYR A 7 31.93 -41.21 -4.11
CA TYR A 7 31.62 -40.33 -2.97
C TYR A 7 32.15 -38.87 -2.99
N CYS A 8 31.23 -37.99 -2.57
CA CYS A 8 31.34 -36.66 -1.95
C CYS A 8 31.09 -35.39 -2.79
N ASP A 9 29.90 -34.84 -2.50
CA ASP A 9 29.60 -33.47 -2.09
C ASP A 9 29.52 -32.35 -3.15
N LEU A 10 28.32 -31.83 -3.43
CA LEU A 10 27.55 -30.81 -2.67
C LEU A 10 28.08 -29.38 -2.88
N THR A 11 27.12 -28.47 -3.15
CA THR A 11 27.19 -27.00 -3.26
C THR A 11 27.59 -26.48 -4.64
N TYR A 12 26.72 -25.82 -5.42
CA TYR A 12 26.14 -24.51 -5.11
C TYR A 12 24.85 -24.27 -5.92
N SER A 13 23.69 -24.43 -5.27
CA SER A 13 22.40 -23.95 -5.76
C SER A 13 21.97 -22.78 -4.89
N TYR A 14 22.54 -21.59 -5.11
CA TYR A 14 21.97 -20.29 -4.70
C TYR A 14 22.65 -19.16 -5.48
N CYS A 15 22.46 -19.14 -6.80
CA CYS A 15 22.75 -17.97 -7.64
C CYS A 15 21.80 -17.85 -8.87
N GLY A 16 20.82 -18.74 -9.02
CA GLY A 16 20.07 -18.92 -10.27
C GLY A 16 18.99 -17.89 -10.61
N LYS A 17 18.56 -17.02 -9.69
CA LYS A 17 17.48 -16.03 -9.95
C LYS A 17 17.96 -14.61 -10.25
N SER A 18 19.20 -14.29 -9.92
CA SER A 18 19.88 -13.07 -10.40
C SER A 18 20.63 -13.33 -11.70
N VAL A 19 21.04 -14.59 -11.93
CA VAL A 19 21.70 -15.02 -13.16
C VAL A 19 20.72 -15.14 -14.32
N PHE A 20 19.43 -15.45 -14.13
CA PHE A 20 18.47 -15.43 -15.26
C PHE A 20 18.23 -14.00 -15.79
N SER A 21 18.26 -12.98 -14.93
CA SER A 21 18.14 -11.58 -15.35
C SER A 21 19.43 -11.05 -15.99
N ILE A 22 20.60 -11.45 -15.51
CA ILE A 22 21.90 -11.07 -16.10
C ILE A 22 22.18 -11.87 -17.38
N VAL A 23 21.82 -13.15 -17.44
CA VAL A 23 21.94 -13.99 -18.64
C VAL A 23 20.91 -13.60 -19.70
N PHE A 24 19.70 -13.15 -19.33
CA PHE A 24 18.76 -12.59 -20.31
C PHE A 24 19.23 -11.25 -20.87
N ILE A 25 19.81 -10.37 -20.03
CA ILE A 25 20.44 -9.12 -20.48
C ILE A 25 21.71 -9.38 -21.31
N CYS A 26 22.54 -10.37 -20.93
CA CYS A 26 23.71 -10.80 -21.69
C CYS A 26 23.34 -11.54 -22.98
N CYS A 27 22.22 -12.28 -23.04
CA CYS A 27 21.69 -12.92 -24.24
C CYS A 27 21.12 -11.87 -25.22
N ILE A 28 20.51 -10.80 -24.73
CA ILE A 28 20.08 -9.66 -25.56
C ILE A 28 21.30 -8.88 -26.10
N LEU A 29 22.39 -8.78 -25.33
CA LEU A 29 23.64 -8.14 -25.76
C LEU A 29 24.50 -9.03 -26.68
N SER A 30 24.37 -10.35 -26.62
CA SER A 30 25.15 -11.30 -27.45
C SER A 30 24.45 -11.69 -28.76
N LEU A 31 23.20 -11.29 -28.98
CA LEU A 31 22.48 -11.47 -30.25
C LEU A 31 22.71 -10.34 -31.28
N SER A 32 23.64 -9.42 -31.04
CA SER A 32 23.95 -8.29 -31.96
C SER A 32 25.31 -8.35 -32.66
N THR A 33 26.09 -9.41 -32.54
CA THR A 33 27.31 -9.57 -33.32
C THR A 33 27.05 -10.46 -34.53
N LEU A 34 26.68 -9.86 -35.67
CA LEU A 34 26.95 -10.30 -37.06
C LEU A 34 26.02 -9.54 -38.02
N ALA A 35 26.37 -8.28 -38.31
CA ALA A 35 25.84 -7.50 -39.43
C ALA A 35 26.53 -6.13 -39.47
N GLU A 36 27.30 -5.84 -40.51
CA GLU A 36 27.88 -4.51 -40.71
C GLU A 36 26.79 -3.45 -41.00
N PRO A 37 26.71 -2.33 -40.27
CA PRO A 37 25.62 -1.37 -40.51
C PRO A 37 26.09 -0.15 -41.31
N GLN A 38 25.39 0.13 -42.39
CA GLN A 38 25.36 1.44 -43.03
C GLN A 38 24.04 2.14 -42.63
N ILE A 39 24.11 3.20 -41.81
CA ILE A 39 23.03 4.13 -41.32
C ILE A 39 22.42 3.77 -39.93
N GLY A 40 22.02 4.78 -39.12
CA GLY A 40 21.50 4.68 -37.72
C GLY A 40 20.02 4.31 -37.59
N PHE A 41 19.56 4.01 -36.36
CA PHE A 41 18.14 3.72 -36.05
C PHE A 41 17.30 5.01 -36.06
N MET A 42 16.16 5.04 -36.76
CA MET A 42 15.23 6.17 -36.67
C MET A 42 14.22 5.91 -35.57
N LEU A 43 14.21 6.72 -34.51
CA LEU A 43 13.17 6.60 -33.49
C LEU A 43 11.84 7.18 -34.00
N PRO A 44 10.69 6.66 -33.54
CA PRO A 44 9.40 7.27 -33.85
C PRO A 44 9.37 8.71 -33.35
N GLU A 45 8.88 9.67 -34.14
CA GLU A 45 8.73 11.04 -33.65
C GLU A 45 7.72 11.07 -32.50
N THR A 46 8.14 11.64 -31.36
CA THR A 46 7.27 11.85 -30.20
C THR A 46 7.50 13.24 -29.63
N SER A 47 6.43 13.83 -29.10
CA SER A 47 6.48 15.16 -28.51
C SER A 47 7.28 15.17 -27.21
N VAL A 48 8.13 16.18 -27.01
CA VAL A 48 8.85 16.36 -25.75
C VAL A 48 7.92 16.76 -24.60
N ALA A 49 6.69 17.23 -24.92
CA ALA A 49 5.64 17.50 -23.94
C ALA A 49 4.82 16.23 -23.60
N THR A 50 4.70 15.26 -24.51
CA THR A 50 3.91 14.05 -24.24
C THR A 50 4.75 12.85 -23.83
N SER A 51 6.05 12.86 -24.07
CA SER A 51 6.92 11.71 -23.82
C SER A 51 6.95 11.34 -22.32
N ASP A 52 6.52 10.12 -22.03
CA ASP A 52 6.67 9.44 -20.75
C ASP A 52 7.01 7.95 -21.00
N GLY A 53 7.32 7.20 -19.95
CA GLY A 53 7.75 5.81 -20.07
C GLY A 53 9.21 5.65 -20.49
N ALA A 54 9.58 4.45 -20.97
CA ALA A 54 10.99 4.12 -21.27
C ALA A 54 11.62 5.00 -22.35
N LEU A 55 10.82 5.42 -23.36
CA LEU A 55 11.27 6.29 -24.45
C LEU A 55 11.59 7.73 -23.98
N ALA A 56 11.07 8.15 -22.81
CA ALA A 56 11.39 9.45 -22.22
C ALA A 56 12.89 9.61 -21.94
N SER A 57 13.61 8.50 -21.73
CA SER A 57 15.08 8.49 -21.59
C SER A 57 15.81 9.21 -22.74
N PHE A 58 15.20 9.20 -23.94
CA PHE A 58 15.74 9.83 -25.14
C PHE A 58 15.07 11.18 -25.45
N PHE A 59 13.74 11.22 -25.44
CA PHE A 59 13.00 12.39 -25.92
C PHE A 59 12.94 13.52 -24.89
N ASN A 60 12.58 13.24 -23.64
CA ASN A 60 12.63 14.22 -22.56
C ASN A 60 12.84 13.48 -21.22
N PRO A 61 14.05 13.52 -20.63
CA PRO A 61 14.33 12.77 -19.41
C PRO A 61 13.44 13.21 -18.24
N ALA A 62 12.90 14.44 -18.24
CA ALA A 62 11.95 14.88 -17.22
C ALA A 62 10.63 14.08 -17.24
N GLY A 63 10.27 13.47 -18.38
CA GLY A 63 9.10 12.61 -18.51
C GLY A 63 9.15 11.34 -17.67
N LEU A 64 10.36 10.88 -17.29
CA LEU A 64 10.51 9.73 -16.37
C LEU A 64 9.92 10.00 -14.98
N GLY A 65 9.79 11.27 -14.58
CA GLY A 65 9.24 11.66 -13.29
C GLY A 65 7.73 11.43 -13.18
N HIS A 66 7.09 11.21 -14.33
CA HIS A 66 5.66 10.90 -14.45
C HIS A 66 5.42 9.41 -14.73
N ASN A 67 6.47 8.59 -14.79
CA ASN A 67 6.37 7.14 -14.92
C ASN A 67 6.45 6.46 -13.54
N HIS A 68 5.39 5.73 -13.18
CA HIS A 68 5.30 4.99 -11.91
C HIS A 68 5.49 3.47 -12.09
N THR A 69 5.81 3.01 -13.30
CA THR A 69 5.83 1.59 -13.63
C THR A 69 7.09 1.16 -14.36
N ILE A 70 7.38 -0.14 -14.29
CA ILE A 70 8.40 -0.77 -15.14
C ILE A 70 7.83 -0.86 -16.56
N ASP A 71 8.62 -0.39 -17.52
CA ASP A 71 8.26 -0.28 -18.92
C ASP A 71 9.45 -0.66 -19.80
N PHE A 72 9.24 -1.51 -20.80
CA PHE A 72 10.26 -1.93 -21.75
C PHE A 72 9.78 -1.74 -23.19
N TYR A 73 10.63 -1.15 -24.05
CA TYR A 73 10.41 -1.08 -25.50
C TYR A 73 11.54 -1.76 -26.25
N TYR A 74 11.16 -2.58 -27.23
CA TYR A 74 12.03 -3.11 -28.26
C TYR A 74 11.57 -2.60 -29.62
N LEU A 75 12.46 -1.91 -30.35
CA LEU A 75 12.17 -1.38 -31.67
C LEU A 75 13.03 -2.09 -32.72
N ARG A 76 12.47 -2.46 -33.87
CA ARG A 76 13.17 -3.12 -34.97
C ARG A 76 12.80 -2.55 -36.35
N THR A 77 13.80 -2.26 -37.18
CA THR A 77 13.56 -1.81 -38.56
C THR A 77 13.20 -2.98 -39.49
N MET A 78 12.16 -2.82 -40.30
CA MET A 78 11.70 -3.80 -41.29
C MET A 78 11.83 -3.22 -42.71
N ASN A 79 13.00 -3.37 -43.34
CA ASN A 79 13.19 -3.00 -44.74
C ASN A 79 13.00 -4.22 -45.66
N SER A 80 12.46 -3.98 -46.86
CA SER A 80 12.03 -5.01 -47.82
C SER A 80 13.07 -5.40 -48.88
N ARG A 81 14.35 -4.99 -48.73
CA ARG A 81 15.43 -5.37 -49.66
C ARG A 81 16.32 -6.49 -49.09
N PRO A 82 16.68 -7.51 -49.90
CA PRO A 82 17.42 -8.70 -49.44
C PRO A 82 18.82 -8.46 -48.86
N ASN A 83 19.41 -7.27 -49.02
CA ASN A 83 20.80 -6.95 -48.62
C ASN A 83 20.92 -5.83 -47.57
N GLN A 84 19.86 -5.50 -46.83
CA GLN A 84 19.94 -4.55 -45.72
C GLN A 84 19.58 -5.22 -44.39
N TYR A 85 20.54 -5.25 -43.46
CA TYR A 85 20.38 -5.86 -42.14
C TYR A 85 19.30 -5.18 -41.29
N SER A 86 18.54 -5.98 -40.53
CA SER A 86 17.57 -5.47 -39.56
C SER A 86 18.26 -4.86 -38.33
N ARG A 87 17.83 -3.68 -37.88
CA ARG A 87 18.39 -2.94 -36.74
C ARG A 87 17.49 -3.03 -35.52
N SER A 88 18.06 -2.92 -34.32
CA SER A 88 17.35 -3.05 -33.04
C SER A 88 17.71 -1.91 -32.08
N ALA A 89 16.74 -1.46 -31.27
CA ALA A 89 16.95 -0.56 -30.14
C ALA A 89 16.14 -1.05 -28.92
N TYR A 90 16.68 -0.81 -27.73
CA TYR A 90 16.12 -1.27 -26.45
C TYR A 90 15.98 -0.10 -25.48
N PHE A 91 14.84 -0.01 -24.80
CA PHE A 91 14.59 1.00 -23.77
C PHE A 91 13.97 0.33 -22.55
N LEU A 92 14.44 0.70 -21.36
CA LEU A 92 13.90 0.27 -20.08
C LEU A 92 13.66 1.51 -19.21
N GLY A 93 12.42 1.71 -18.81
CA GLY A 93 11.99 2.71 -17.84
C GLY A 93 11.68 2.06 -16.50
N LEU A 94 12.27 2.60 -15.45
CA LEU A 94 11.96 2.35 -14.04
C LEU A 94 11.48 3.66 -13.42
N HIS A 95 11.06 3.62 -12.15
CA HIS A 95 10.67 4.85 -11.45
C HIS A 95 11.87 5.81 -11.36
N ASN A 96 11.74 7.00 -11.96
CA ASN A 96 12.77 8.05 -12.02
C ASN A 96 14.12 7.66 -12.67
N LEU A 97 14.20 6.51 -13.34
CA LEU A 97 15.43 6.00 -13.98
C LEU A 97 15.12 5.40 -15.34
N GLY A 98 15.91 5.73 -16.35
CA GLY A 98 15.76 5.22 -17.70
C GLY A 98 17.09 4.75 -18.27
N LEU A 99 17.05 3.63 -19.00
CA LEU A 99 18.18 3.04 -19.71
C LEU A 99 17.81 2.84 -21.18
N ALA A 100 18.67 3.24 -22.11
CA ALA A 100 18.47 3.01 -23.54
C ALA A 100 19.74 2.54 -24.23
N VAL A 101 19.60 1.61 -25.18
CA VAL A 101 20.67 1.09 -26.03
C VAL A 101 20.22 1.17 -27.48
N GLU A 102 20.95 1.94 -28.29
CA GLU A 102 20.60 2.23 -29.68
C GLU A 102 21.73 1.84 -30.63
N GLY A 103 21.40 1.14 -31.72
CA GLY A 103 22.34 0.83 -32.79
C GLY A 103 22.56 2.02 -33.74
N MET A 104 23.80 2.48 -33.87
CA MET A 104 24.20 3.69 -34.60
C MET A 104 25.23 3.37 -35.69
N GLY A 105 24.79 2.87 -36.85
CA GLY A 105 25.74 2.51 -37.91
C GLY A 105 26.79 1.51 -37.40
N LYS A 106 28.08 1.76 -37.61
CA LYS A 106 29.19 0.97 -37.04
C LYS A 106 29.45 1.18 -35.54
N GLY A 107 28.39 1.39 -34.76
CA GLY A 107 28.49 1.86 -33.39
C GLY A 107 27.22 1.66 -32.57
N HIS A 108 27.29 2.01 -31.29
CA HIS A 108 26.16 1.97 -30.36
C HIS A 108 26.17 3.21 -29.46
N GLN A 109 24.98 3.65 -29.10
CA GLN A 109 24.75 4.70 -28.12
C GLN A 109 24.07 4.08 -26.90
N LEU A 110 24.67 4.30 -25.73
CA LEU A 110 24.07 3.99 -24.43
C LEU A 110 23.58 5.30 -23.83
N THR A 111 22.39 5.31 -23.23
CA THR A 111 21.87 6.47 -22.52
C THR A 111 21.37 6.05 -21.15
N ILE A 112 21.77 6.79 -20.11
CA ILE A 112 21.18 6.71 -18.77
C ILE A 112 20.49 8.04 -18.50
N ALA A 113 19.26 7.99 -18.02
CA ALA A 113 18.46 9.16 -17.70
C ALA A 113 17.87 9.05 -16.30
N THR A 114 17.74 10.17 -15.62
CA THR A 114 17.05 10.26 -14.33
C THR A 114 16.22 11.53 -14.23
N SER A 115 15.23 11.52 -13.34
CA SER A 115 14.31 12.64 -13.15
C SER A 115 13.92 12.84 -11.71
N SER A 116 13.50 14.05 -11.39
CA SER A 116 12.86 14.38 -10.13
C SER A 116 11.59 15.20 -10.37
N LEU A 117 10.54 14.88 -9.63
CA LEU A 117 9.32 15.67 -9.57
C LEU A 117 9.51 16.74 -8.48
N LEU A 118 9.49 18.02 -8.87
CA LEU A 118 9.77 19.13 -7.96
C LEU A 118 8.52 19.58 -7.18
N ARG A 119 7.42 19.81 -7.92
CA ARG A 119 6.11 20.27 -7.41
C ARG A 119 5.01 19.71 -8.32
N SER A 120 3.74 19.90 -7.98
CA SER A 120 2.59 19.38 -8.74
C SER A 120 2.68 19.73 -10.23
N GLY A 121 3.02 18.72 -11.04
CA GLY A 121 3.13 18.83 -12.49
C GLY A 121 4.44 19.39 -13.04
N ILE A 122 5.46 19.70 -12.23
CA ILE A 122 6.79 20.12 -12.73
C ILE A 122 7.80 19.03 -12.44
N SER A 123 8.41 18.48 -13.49
CA SER A 123 9.58 17.62 -13.36
C SER A 123 10.78 18.17 -14.11
N ILE A 124 11.95 17.82 -13.59
CA ILE A 124 13.24 18.03 -14.23
C ILE A 124 13.89 16.69 -14.43
N GLY A 125 14.69 16.54 -15.48
CA GLY A 125 15.44 15.34 -15.72
C GLY A 125 16.74 15.63 -16.42
N THR A 126 17.67 14.70 -16.29
CA THR A 126 18.96 14.75 -16.98
C THR A 126 19.21 13.42 -17.64
N SER A 127 19.83 13.46 -18.82
CA SER A 127 20.34 12.25 -19.47
C SER A 127 21.80 12.42 -19.83
N TYR A 128 22.49 11.29 -19.80
CA TYR A 128 23.89 11.19 -20.16
C TYR A 128 24.04 10.05 -21.17
N SER A 129 24.57 10.38 -22.34
CA SER A 129 24.70 9.44 -23.45
C SER A 129 26.16 9.27 -23.85
N TRP A 130 26.54 8.01 -24.12
CA TRP A 130 27.86 7.63 -24.62
C TRP A 130 27.70 6.99 -25.99
N THR A 131 28.30 7.59 -27.01
CA THR A 131 28.28 7.06 -28.36
C THR A 131 29.66 6.56 -28.74
N ARG A 132 29.76 5.31 -29.21
CA ARG A 132 31.00 4.70 -29.68
C ARG A 132 30.85 4.28 -31.14
N ILE A 133 31.71 4.82 -32.02
CA ILE A 133 31.75 4.49 -33.45
C ILE A 133 33.16 4.02 -33.82
N ASP A 134 33.28 2.78 -34.31
CA ASP A 134 34.49 2.18 -34.92
C ASP A 134 35.84 2.59 -34.28
N GLY A 135 35.91 2.53 -32.95
CA GLY A 135 37.14 2.67 -32.16
C GLY A 135 37.82 4.04 -32.13
N LYS A 136 37.30 5.08 -32.78
CA LYS A 136 38.03 6.36 -32.92
C LYS A 136 37.34 7.63 -32.43
N ASN A 137 36.04 7.63 -32.08
CA ASN A 137 35.41 8.78 -31.42
C ASN A 137 34.42 8.34 -30.33
N GLN A 138 34.55 8.96 -29.16
CA GLN A 138 33.62 8.82 -28.04
C GLN A 138 32.99 10.18 -27.74
N ASP A 139 31.79 10.41 -28.28
CA ASP A 139 31.00 11.58 -27.90
C ASP A 139 30.27 11.25 -26.59
N ARG A 140 30.46 12.10 -25.59
CA ARG A 140 29.79 12.02 -24.29
C ARG A 140 28.96 13.27 -24.14
N VAL A 141 27.64 13.12 -24.12
CA VAL A 141 26.73 14.27 -24.14
C VAL A 141 25.78 14.27 -22.95
N TRP A 142 25.59 15.45 -22.37
CA TRP A 142 24.59 15.73 -21.36
C TRP A 142 23.39 16.43 -21.98
N SER A 143 22.19 16.03 -21.58
CA SER A 143 20.96 16.76 -21.88
C SER A 143 20.19 17.04 -20.59
N LEU A 144 19.51 18.19 -20.55
CA LEU A 144 18.66 18.60 -19.44
C LEU A 144 17.23 18.79 -19.96
N GLY A 145 16.28 18.11 -19.33
CA GLY A 145 14.86 18.19 -19.61
C GLY A 145 14.10 18.90 -18.51
N MET A 146 13.05 19.62 -18.90
CA MET A 146 11.99 20.11 -18.04
C MET A 146 10.65 19.70 -18.63
N LEU A 147 9.70 19.41 -17.78
CA LEU A 147 8.33 19.09 -18.18
C LEU A 147 7.36 19.72 -17.19
N TYR A 148 6.45 20.52 -17.73
CA TYR A 148 5.25 20.97 -17.05
C TYR A 148 4.05 20.19 -17.59
N ARG A 149 3.24 19.63 -16.70
CA ARG A 149 2.04 18.89 -17.07
C ARG A 149 0.94 19.11 -16.05
N ARG A 150 -0.17 19.70 -16.50
CA ARG A 150 -1.34 19.99 -15.66
C ARG A 150 -2.61 19.97 -16.49
N HIS A 151 -3.61 19.20 -16.05
CA HIS A 151 -4.94 19.11 -16.69
C HIS A 151 -4.84 18.63 -18.14
N PHE A 152 -5.45 19.35 -19.08
CA PHE A 152 -5.35 19.06 -20.50
C PHE A 152 -4.06 19.57 -21.12
N PHE A 153 -3.17 20.28 -20.40
CA PHE A 153 -2.00 20.94 -20.97
C PHE A 153 -0.68 20.30 -20.52
N SER A 154 0.28 20.20 -21.44
CA SER A 154 1.67 19.88 -21.13
C SER A 154 2.60 20.76 -21.96
N ALA A 155 3.70 21.19 -21.35
CA ALA A 155 4.79 21.89 -22.00
C ALA A 155 6.12 21.22 -21.64
N GLY A 156 6.91 20.88 -22.64
CA GLY A 156 8.23 20.26 -22.48
C GLY A 156 9.33 21.19 -22.99
N LEU A 157 10.47 21.19 -22.33
CA LEU A 157 11.70 21.86 -22.78
C LEU A 157 12.86 20.88 -22.64
N VAL A 158 13.70 20.73 -23.65
CA VAL A 158 14.92 19.91 -23.57
C VAL A 158 16.09 20.67 -24.16
N LEU A 159 17.12 20.87 -23.35
CA LEU A 159 18.43 21.36 -23.77
C LEU A 159 19.32 20.14 -24.04
N ARG A 160 19.71 19.94 -25.29
CA ARG A 160 20.51 18.79 -25.72
C ARG A 160 21.97 19.14 -25.94
N ASP A 161 22.82 18.12 -25.84
CA ASP A 161 24.24 18.18 -26.20
C ASP A 161 24.99 19.32 -25.48
N LEU A 162 24.71 19.54 -24.20
CA LEU A 162 25.17 20.68 -23.39
C LEU A 162 26.70 20.84 -23.33
N ASN A 163 27.45 19.76 -23.51
CA ASN A 163 28.91 19.72 -23.42
C ASN A 163 29.59 19.38 -24.76
N ARG A 164 28.86 19.45 -25.88
CA ARG A 164 29.42 19.23 -27.22
C ARG A 164 30.05 20.51 -27.74
N ARG A 165 31.32 20.46 -28.21
CA ARG A 165 32.01 21.63 -28.76
C ARG A 165 31.54 21.93 -30.19
N PRO A 166 31.29 23.20 -30.58
CA PRO A 166 31.04 23.56 -31.96
C PRO A 166 32.31 23.31 -32.80
N GLN A 167 32.23 22.49 -33.85
CA GLN A 167 33.34 22.35 -34.82
C GLN A 167 32.99 23.12 -36.10
N ALA A 168 33.97 23.88 -36.61
CA ALA A 168 33.84 24.62 -37.86
C ALA A 168 33.68 23.64 -39.05
N THR A 169 32.67 23.89 -39.87
CA THR A 169 32.27 23.07 -41.02
C THR A 169 33.36 22.96 -42.07
N HIS A 170 33.90 21.77 -42.32
CA HIS A 170 34.45 21.39 -43.62
C HIS A 170 34.32 19.87 -43.87
N PHE A 171 33.72 19.54 -45.02
CA PHE A 171 33.52 18.20 -45.60
C PHE A 171 32.47 17.25 -44.94
N ILE A 172 31.29 17.14 -45.57
CA ILE A 172 30.75 15.94 -46.27
C ILE A 172 29.41 16.34 -46.90
N ARG A 173 29.46 16.80 -48.17
CA ARG A 173 28.29 16.80 -49.07
C ARG A 173 28.25 15.45 -49.77
N ARG A 174 27.63 14.43 -49.19
CA ARG A 174 27.17 13.20 -49.88
C ARG A 174 26.50 12.25 -48.87
N ASN A 175 25.27 12.56 -48.46
CA ASN A 175 24.21 11.60 -48.13
C ASN A 175 23.01 12.37 -47.55
N GLN A 176 21.91 12.42 -48.30
CA GLN A 176 20.69 13.13 -47.91
C GLN A 176 19.99 12.51 -46.69
N PHE A 177 20.31 11.27 -46.33
CA PHE A 177 19.80 10.59 -45.13
C PHE A 177 20.45 11.07 -43.82
N ALA A 178 21.62 11.71 -43.89
CA ALA A 178 22.24 12.30 -42.72
C ALA A 178 21.49 13.54 -42.24
N SER A 179 20.65 14.19 -43.04
CA SER A 179 20.01 15.46 -42.65
C SER A 179 18.98 15.37 -41.51
N GLN A 180 18.52 14.18 -41.11
CA GLN A 180 17.61 14.00 -39.95
C GLN A 180 18.33 13.63 -38.66
N PHE A 181 19.60 13.23 -38.73
CA PHE A 181 20.45 12.87 -37.57
C PHE A 181 21.77 13.65 -37.51
N SER A 182 22.05 14.44 -38.55
CA SER A 182 23.10 15.45 -38.62
C SER A 182 22.56 16.70 -37.94
N ASN A 183 22.62 16.70 -36.60
CA ASN A 183 22.70 17.96 -35.87
C ASN A 183 23.74 18.83 -36.59
N ASN A 184 23.31 19.97 -37.13
CA ASN A 184 24.24 21.08 -37.31
C ASN A 184 24.96 21.23 -35.97
N TYR A 185 26.27 20.98 -35.96
CA TYR A 185 27.06 20.56 -34.80
C TYR A 185 27.14 21.63 -33.69
N GLY A 186 26.07 21.78 -32.90
CA GLY A 186 25.92 22.72 -31.79
C GLY A 186 24.83 22.27 -30.81
N HIS A 187 24.54 23.10 -29.79
CA HIS A 187 23.48 22.84 -28.81
C HIS A 187 22.10 22.86 -29.49
N ALA A 188 21.19 21.97 -29.08
CA ALA A 188 19.82 21.97 -29.56
C ALA A 188 18.83 22.23 -28.42
N VAL A 189 17.73 22.91 -28.75
CA VAL A 189 16.64 23.21 -27.82
C VAL A 189 15.35 22.69 -28.43
N ASP A 190 14.71 21.76 -27.74
CA ASP A 190 13.38 21.29 -28.08
C ASP A 190 12.36 21.98 -27.17
N VAL A 191 11.33 22.56 -27.76
CA VAL A 191 10.17 23.11 -27.04
C VAL A 191 8.92 22.42 -27.57
N GLY A 192 8.15 21.84 -26.67
CA GLY A 192 6.92 21.14 -27.00
C GLY A 192 5.75 21.68 -26.21
N ILE A 193 4.59 21.73 -26.83
CA ILE A 193 3.30 21.90 -26.17
C ILE A 193 2.35 20.80 -26.59
N ALA A 194 1.49 20.36 -25.68
CA ALA A 194 0.47 19.38 -25.96
C ALA A 194 -0.82 19.70 -25.22
N ILE A 195 -1.95 19.47 -25.89
CA ILE A 195 -3.29 19.63 -25.35
C ILE A 195 -4.13 18.36 -25.49
N ARG A 196 -4.99 18.10 -24.50
CA ARG A 196 -6.00 17.03 -24.51
C ARG A 196 -7.41 17.61 -24.44
N PRO A 197 -8.02 17.96 -25.57
CA PRO A 197 -9.37 18.50 -25.56
C PRO A 197 -10.36 17.44 -25.05
N SER A 198 -11.02 17.72 -23.93
CA SER A 198 -12.09 16.94 -23.27
C SER A 198 -11.72 15.63 -22.55
N THR A 199 -11.04 14.67 -23.20
CA THR A 199 -10.85 13.29 -22.68
C THR A 199 -9.41 12.81 -22.79
N SER A 200 -9.05 11.70 -22.11
CA SER A 200 -7.73 11.04 -22.24
C SER A 200 -7.52 10.31 -23.57
N ARG A 201 -8.46 10.41 -24.51
CA ARG A 201 -8.47 9.66 -25.77
C ARG A 201 -7.93 10.42 -26.98
N MET A 202 -7.71 11.73 -26.86
CA MET A 202 -7.11 12.52 -27.92
C MET A 202 -6.05 13.44 -27.33
N THR A 203 -4.85 13.43 -27.91
CA THR A 203 -3.77 14.37 -27.60
C THR A 203 -3.33 15.04 -28.88
N LEU A 204 -3.27 16.37 -28.87
CA LEU A 204 -2.69 17.18 -29.93
C LEU A 204 -1.36 17.71 -29.41
N SER A 205 -0.29 17.61 -30.18
CA SER A 205 1.02 18.14 -29.79
C SER A 205 1.63 18.97 -30.91
N CYS A 206 2.42 19.95 -30.52
CA CYS A 206 3.20 20.79 -31.39
C CYS A 206 4.58 20.94 -30.76
N ASP A 207 5.62 20.55 -31.49
CA ASP A 207 7.00 20.62 -31.03
C ASP A 207 7.84 21.38 -32.04
N TRP A 208 8.82 22.11 -31.52
CA TRP A 208 9.75 22.89 -32.29
C TRP A 208 11.17 22.59 -31.82
N ARG A 209 12.09 22.43 -32.76
CA ARG A 209 13.52 22.28 -32.48
C ARG A 209 14.31 23.47 -33.03
N GLY A 210 15.07 24.11 -32.15
CA GLY A 210 16.07 25.11 -32.49
C GLY A 210 17.48 24.52 -32.42
N VAL A 211 18.34 24.84 -33.37
CA VAL A 211 19.75 24.40 -33.37
C VAL A 211 20.64 25.63 -33.50
N GLY A 212 21.62 25.77 -32.61
CA GLY A 212 22.47 26.96 -32.56
C GLY A 212 23.50 26.93 -31.44
N ASN A 213 24.28 28.00 -31.32
CA ASN A 213 25.25 28.13 -30.24
C ASN A 213 24.73 29.14 -29.21
N VAL A 214 24.49 28.66 -27.97
CA VAL A 214 24.02 29.45 -26.82
C VAL A 214 24.88 30.70 -26.59
N PHE A 215 26.17 30.62 -26.92
CA PHE A 215 27.16 31.60 -26.48
C PHE A 215 27.73 32.53 -27.58
N THR A 216 27.44 32.31 -28.88
CA THR A 216 28.06 33.13 -29.96
C THR A 216 27.14 33.59 -31.10
N ASP A 217 26.15 32.80 -31.56
CA ASP A 217 25.41 33.09 -32.81
C ASP A 217 23.87 33.05 -32.69
N GLY A 218 23.34 32.89 -31.47
CA GLY A 218 21.91 32.68 -31.26
C GLY A 218 21.40 31.36 -31.85
N TYR A 219 20.10 31.11 -31.70
CA TYR A 219 19.44 29.94 -32.30
C TYR A 219 18.86 30.30 -33.66
N LYS A 220 19.23 29.56 -34.70
CA LYS A 220 18.56 29.67 -36.01
C LYS A 220 17.35 28.74 -36.01
N LEU A 221 16.21 29.23 -36.51
CA LEU A 221 15.05 28.39 -36.76
C LEU A 221 15.47 27.26 -37.70
N THR A 222 15.32 26.02 -37.26
CA THR A 222 15.43 24.86 -38.14
C THR A 222 14.05 24.49 -38.67
N ASP A 223 14.00 23.81 -39.80
CA ASP A 223 12.78 23.34 -40.48
C ASP A 223 12.07 22.18 -39.73
N HIS A 224 12.31 22.02 -38.42
CA HIS A 224 11.79 20.94 -37.59
C HIS A 224 10.63 21.42 -36.70
N LEU A 225 9.53 21.82 -37.34
CA LEU A 225 8.22 21.94 -36.68
C LEU A 225 7.50 20.60 -36.80
N PHE A 226 7.17 19.97 -35.68
CA PHE A 226 6.40 18.73 -35.61
C PHE A 226 4.98 19.02 -35.12
N LEU A 227 3.98 18.57 -35.88
CA LEU A 227 2.58 18.58 -35.47
C LEU A 227 2.11 17.13 -35.32
N GLY A 228 1.73 16.76 -34.09
CA GLY A 228 1.33 15.41 -33.73
C GLY A 228 -0.14 15.34 -33.29
N VAL A 229 -0.79 14.23 -33.64
CA VAL A 229 -2.09 13.84 -33.13
C VAL A 229 -2.00 12.39 -32.67
N GLU A 230 -2.38 12.12 -31.43
CA GLU A 230 -2.57 10.79 -30.88
C GLU A 230 -4.06 10.57 -30.57
N LEU A 231 -4.61 9.47 -31.08
CA LEU A 231 -5.97 9.02 -30.83
C LEU A 231 -5.95 7.64 -30.18
N ARG A 232 -6.85 7.45 -29.21
CA ARG A 232 -7.12 6.16 -28.56
C ARG A 232 -8.61 5.84 -28.69
N PRO A 233 -9.04 5.30 -29.85
CA PRO A 233 -10.45 4.99 -30.08
C PRO A 233 -10.99 3.97 -29.05
N ILE A 234 -10.15 3.03 -28.65
CA ILE A 234 -10.37 2.02 -27.60
C ILE A 234 -9.05 1.78 -26.84
N ASP A 235 -9.10 1.27 -25.60
CA ASP A 235 -7.92 1.04 -24.75
C ASP A 235 -6.81 0.22 -25.41
N THR A 236 -7.19 -0.71 -26.29
CA THR A 236 -6.28 -1.64 -26.94
C THR A 236 -5.67 -1.07 -28.22
N LEU A 237 -6.06 0.12 -28.68
CA LEU A 237 -5.61 0.70 -29.95
C LEU A 237 -5.14 2.14 -29.76
N ILE A 238 -3.88 2.39 -30.10
CA ILE A 238 -3.31 3.75 -30.19
C ILE A 238 -3.00 4.02 -31.67
N LEU A 239 -3.47 5.14 -32.17
CA LEU A 239 -3.17 5.66 -33.49
C LEU A 239 -2.44 6.99 -33.29
N LYS A 240 -1.27 7.16 -33.91
CA LYS A 240 -0.60 8.46 -33.97
C LYS A 240 -0.35 8.86 -35.42
N ALA A 241 -0.52 10.14 -35.69
CA ALA A 241 -0.14 10.75 -36.94
C ALA A 241 0.69 11.99 -36.64
N GLY A 242 1.77 12.17 -37.37
CA GLY A 242 2.70 13.28 -37.21
C GLY A 242 3.04 13.89 -38.57
N ARG A 243 3.33 15.18 -38.59
CA ARG A 243 3.87 15.85 -39.77
C ARG A 243 4.99 16.80 -39.38
N THR A 244 6.10 16.68 -40.10
CA THR A 244 7.15 17.72 -40.16
C THR A 244 7.13 18.40 -41.52
N ILE A 245 7.97 19.42 -41.71
CA ILE A 245 8.04 20.16 -42.99
C ILE A 245 8.33 19.24 -44.18
N ASN A 246 9.11 18.17 -43.97
CA ASN A 246 9.55 17.25 -45.03
C ASN A 246 9.01 15.81 -44.91
N ASN A 247 8.27 15.46 -43.84
CA ASN A 247 7.86 14.09 -43.57
C ASN A 247 6.40 13.99 -43.09
N TYR A 248 5.76 12.86 -43.41
CA TYR A 248 4.52 12.40 -42.83
C TYR A 248 4.73 11.09 -42.10
N GLU A 249 4.17 10.98 -40.90
CA GLU A 249 4.39 9.84 -40.03
C GLU A 249 3.06 9.26 -39.57
N ILE A 250 2.96 7.93 -39.60
CA ILE A 250 1.80 7.20 -39.12
C ILE A 250 2.29 6.05 -38.23
N GLN A 251 1.74 5.99 -37.03
CA GLN A 251 2.01 4.94 -36.05
C GLN A 251 0.69 4.28 -35.63
N PHE A 252 0.73 2.96 -35.48
CA PHE A 252 -0.34 2.20 -34.85
C PHE A 252 0.24 1.31 -33.75
N GLN A 253 -0.55 1.04 -32.73
CA GLN A 253 -0.18 0.15 -31.64
C GLN A 253 -1.40 -0.61 -31.14
N LEU A 254 -1.25 -1.91 -30.95
CA LEU A 254 -2.23 -2.80 -30.35
C LEU A 254 -1.71 -3.29 -28.99
N ASN A 255 -2.51 -3.11 -27.94
CA ASN A 255 -2.17 -3.51 -26.57
C ASN A 255 -3.05 -4.67 -26.09
N PHE A 256 -2.42 -5.69 -25.51
CA PHE A 256 -3.01 -6.89 -24.90
C PHE A 256 -2.40 -7.13 -23.51
N ALA A 257 -3.19 -6.94 -22.45
CA ALA A 257 -2.70 -7.04 -21.08
C ALA A 257 -1.46 -6.15 -20.83
N GLN A 258 -0.29 -6.70 -20.47
CA GLN A 258 0.95 -5.93 -20.28
C GLN A 258 1.83 -5.86 -21.54
N PHE A 259 1.34 -6.37 -22.67
CA PHE A 259 2.12 -6.56 -23.88
C PHE A 259 1.48 -5.79 -25.02
N GLY A 260 2.26 -5.05 -25.80
CA GLY A 260 1.77 -4.38 -27.00
C GLY A 260 2.71 -4.57 -28.19
N ILE A 261 2.12 -4.51 -29.37
CA ILE A 261 2.83 -4.57 -30.65
C ILE A 261 2.33 -3.40 -31.49
N GLY A 262 3.26 -2.71 -32.13
CA GLY A 262 2.89 -1.66 -33.06
C GLY A 262 3.83 -1.54 -34.23
N GLY A 263 3.43 -0.69 -35.16
CA GLY A 263 4.20 -0.34 -36.33
C GLY A 263 4.23 1.16 -36.53
N TYR A 264 5.33 1.62 -37.10
CA TYR A 264 5.61 3.01 -37.43
C TYR A 264 6.09 3.09 -38.88
N ARG A 265 5.57 4.06 -39.63
CA ARG A 265 5.97 4.34 -41.01
C ARG A 265 6.17 5.84 -41.20
N SER A 266 7.35 6.21 -41.69
CA SER A 266 7.67 7.59 -42.09
C SER A 266 7.77 7.69 -43.61
N ILE A 267 7.16 8.74 -44.18
CA ILE A 267 7.07 9.02 -45.61
C ILE A 267 7.67 10.39 -45.88
N LEU A 268 8.75 10.42 -46.66
CA LEU A 268 9.53 11.63 -46.95
C LEU A 268 9.05 12.29 -48.24
N THR A 269 8.77 13.60 -48.22
CA THR A 269 8.40 14.38 -49.41
C THR A 269 9.63 14.99 -50.08
N GLY A 270 10.07 14.40 -51.20
CA GLY A 270 11.10 14.95 -52.08
C GLY A 270 12.34 14.04 -52.27
N LYS A 271 12.78 13.89 -53.54
CA LYS A 271 13.93 13.11 -54.08
C LYS A 271 14.33 11.80 -53.33
N LYS A 272 13.89 10.66 -53.89
CA LYS A 272 14.46 9.29 -53.76
C LYS A 272 14.87 8.84 -52.33
N SER A 273 14.07 9.13 -51.31
CA SER A 273 14.25 8.48 -50.00
C SER A 273 13.15 7.45 -49.74
N GLU A 274 13.56 6.25 -49.33
CA GLU A 274 12.69 5.09 -49.15
C GLU A 274 11.88 5.18 -47.85
N PRO A 275 10.63 4.67 -47.83
CA PRO A 275 9.83 4.62 -46.61
C PRO A 275 10.46 3.67 -45.60
N ASN A 276 10.73 4.15 -44.40
CA ASN A 276 11.23 3.32 -43.31
C ASN A 276 10.05 2.77 -42.49
N ASN A 277 9.98 1.44 -42.38
CA ASN A 277 9.01 0.76 -41.53
C ASN A 277 9.71 0.23 -40.27
N ILE A 278 9.11 0.47 -39.11
CA ILE A 278 9.64 0.01 -37.82
C ILE A 278 8.53 -0.75 -37.11
N GLY A 279 8.81 -1.99 -36.73
CA GLY A 279 7.96 -2.75 -35.82
C GLY A 279 8.48 -2.58 -34.40
N PHE A 280 7.58 -2.53 -33.43
CA PHE A 280 7.96 -2.48 -32.03
C PHE A 280 7.13 -3.40 -31.16
N ILE A 281 7.75 -3.84 -30.07
CA ILE A 281 7.14 -4.60 -28.99
C ILE A 281 7.35 -3.79 -27.71
N ASN A 282 6.27 -3.55 -26.97
CA ASN A 282 6.33 -2.91 -25.67
C ASN A 282 5.78 -3.83 -24.59
N ILE A 283 6.47 -3.89 -23.45
CA ILE A 283 5.99 -4.53 -22.23
C ILE A 283 5.83 -3.44 -21.19
N THR A 284 4.60 -2.96 -21.07
CA THR A 284 4.18 -1.89 -20.16
C THR A 284 3.07 -2.42 -19.28
N HIS A 285 2.93 -1.93 -18.04
CA HIS A 285 1.64 -2.06 -17.37
C HIS A 285 0.61 -1.27 -18.19
N ALA A 286 -0.23 -1.91 -19.01
CA ALA A 286 -1.04 -1.17 -19.98
C ALA A 286 -1.90 -0.11 -19.29
N HIS A 287 -1.76 1.12 -19.75
CA HIS A 287 -2.58 2.26 -19.38
C HIS A 287 -4.03 2.03 -19.83
N LYS A 288 -4.88 1.53 -18.92
CA LYS A 288 -6.30 1.31 -19.22
C LYS A 288 -7.04 2.65 -19.27
N THR A 289 -7.73 2.92 -20.39
CA THR A 289 -8.55 4.13 -20.62
C THR A 289 -10.04 3.78 -20.84
N LYS A 290 -10.56 2.82 -20.05
CA LYS A 290 -11.92 2.20 -20.06
C LYS A 290 -12.65 2.25 -21.43
N PRO A 291 -12.98 1.10 -22.04
CA PRO A 291 -14.25 0.48 -21.65
C PRO A 291 -14.24 -1.05 -21.52
N VAL A 292 -15.34 -1.54 -20.97
CA VAL A 292 -15.59 -2.83 -20.32
C VAL A 292 -15.88 -3.98 -21.29
N ARG A 293 -15.44 -5.21 -20.93
CA ARG A 293 -16.14 -6.48 -21.27
C ARG A 293 -16.55 -7.26 -20.00
N ARG A 294 -17.59 -8.09 -20.15
CA ARG A 294 -18.68 -8.44 -19.20
C ARG A 294 -18.45 -9.69 -18.32
N SER A 295 -19.09 -9.68 -17.12
CA SER A 295 -19.48 -10.78 -16.18
C SER A 295 -18.31 -11.64 -15.59
N PHE A 296 -18.22 -12.07 -14.32
CA PHE A 296 -19.12 -12.86 -13.45
C PHE A 296 -18.73 -12.70 -11.93
N TYR A 297 -19.17 -13.62 -11.06
CA TYR A 297 -19.14 -13.62 -9.58
C TYR A 297 -17.74 -13.81 -8.96
N LEU A 298 -17.57 -13.42 -7.69
CA LEU A 298 -16.30 -13.43 -6.95
C LEU A 298 -16.21 -14.62 -5.98
N ASP A 299 -15.04 -15.23 -5.84
CA ASP A 299 -14.66 -16.03 -4.65
C ASP A 299 -13.70 -15.19 -3.81
N LEU A 300 -14.01 -14.98 -2.51
CA LEU A 300 -13.25 -14.10 -1.61
C LEU A 300 -12.80 -14.86 -0.36
N ASN A 301 -11.54 -14.68 0.04
CA ASN A 301 -11.11 -15.01 1.40
C ASN A 301 -11.48 -13.89 2.37
N ALA A 302 -11.53 -14.17 3.67
CA ALA A 302 -11.93 -13.20 4.70
C ALA A 302 -11.06 -11.93 4.78
N ASN A 303 -9.79 -12.04 4.43
CA ASN A 303 -8.83 -10.93 4.52
C ASN A 303 -8.98 -9.93 3.35
N GLU A 304 -9.53 -10.38 2.22
CA GLU A 304 -9.69 -9.60 0.99
C GLU A 304 -11.11 -9.04 0.81
N ILE A 305 -12.07 -9.47 1.66
CA ILE A 305 -13.48 -9.08 1.58
C ILE A 305 -13.62 -7.57 1.46
N GLU A 306 -12.89 -6.81 2.27
CA GLU A 306 -13.08 -5.38 2.39
C GLU A 306 -12.89 -4.63 1.06
N THR A 307 -11.66 -4.64 0.55
CA THR A 307 -11.27 -3.93 -0.68
C THR A 307 -12.05 -4.43 -1.88
N VAL A 308 -12.27 -5.75 -1.94
CA VAL A 308 -12.94 -6.37 -3.06
C VAL A 308 -14.43 -6.08 -3.05
N LEU A 309 -15.12 -6.16 -1.92
CA LEU A 309 -16.54 -5.80 -1.84
C LEU A 309 -16.74 -4.33 -2.18
N GLU A 310 -15.90 -3.40 -1.70
CA GLU A 310 -16.01 -1.98 -2.06
C GLU A 310 -15.89 -1.75 -3.57
N SER A 311 -14.79 -2.25 -4.16
CA SER A 311 -14.49 -2.08 -5.58
C SER A 311 -15.55 -2.75 -6.46
N SER A 312 -15.99 -3.94 -6.07
CA SER A 312 -16.98 -4.73 -6.82
C SER A 312 -18.41 -4.25 -6.59
N ASN A 313 -18.72 -3.55 -5.49
CA ASN A 313 -20.07 -3.06 -5.22
C ASN A 313 -20.52 -2.05 -6.30
N GLN A 314 -19.59 -1.22 -6.77
CA GLN A 314 -19.82 -0.27 -7.86
C GLN A 314 -19.80 -0.91 -9.26
N ASP A 315 -19.33 -2.16 -9.39
CA ASP A 315 -19.26 -2.83 -10.67
C ASP A 315 -20.60 -3.50 -11.04
N PRO A 316 -21.34 -3.04 -12.06
CA PRO A 316 -22.62 -3.63 -12.47
C PRO A 316 -22.49 -5.04 -13.08
N ARG A 317 -21.26 -5.46 -13.42
CA ARG A 317 -20.98 -6.83 -13.92
C ARG A 317 -21.01 -7.87 -12.83
N VAL A 318 -20.68 -7.47 -11.60
CA VAL A 318 -20.66 -8.36 -10.46
C VAL A 318 -22.10 -8.58 -10.03
N LYS A 319 -22.60 -9.81 -10.20
CA LYS A 319 -23.98 -10.19 -9.87
C LYS A 319 -24.12 -10.78 -8.47
N GLY A 320 -23.00 -11.12 -7.84
CA GLY A 320 -22.94 -11.71 -6.51
C GLY A 320 -21.53 -12.16 -6.15
N ALA A 321 -21.39 -12.74 -4.96
CA ALA A 321 -20.12 -13.27 -4.44
C ALA A 321 -20.34 -14.54 -3.62
N ILE A 322 -19.33 -15.39 -3.59
CA ILE A 322 -19.13 -16.44 -2.59
C ILE A 322 -17.98 -15.98 -1.70
N ILE A 323 -18.17 -16.01 -0.39
CA ILE A 323 -17.13 -15.71 0.58
C ILE A 323 -16.74 -17.02 1.23
N ARG A 324 -15.51 -17.45 1.01
CA ARG A 324 -14.96 -18.65 1.65
C ARG A 324 -14.42 -18.30 3.02
N PHE A 325 -14.98 -18.96 4.03
CA PHE A 325 -14.58 -18.82 5.42
C PHE A 325 -13.67 -19.99 5.78
N GLU A 326 -12.40 -19.67 5.96
CA GLU A 326 -11.43 -20.43 6.74
C GLU A 326 -11.29 -19.73 8.11
N PRO A 327 -10.76 -20.38 9.17
CA PRO A 327 -10.61 -19.73 10.48
C PRO A 327 -9.91 -18.36 10.33
N THR A 328 -10.65 -17.27 10.54
CA THR A 328 -10.18 -15.94 10.14
C THR A 328 -9.34 -15.27 11.22
N GLY A 329 -9.59 -15.60 12.49
CA GLY A 329 -8.97 -14.93 13.64
C GLY A 329 -9.34 -13.46 13.77
N LEU A 330 -10.38 -12.98 13.06
CA LEU A 330 -10.79 -11.58 13.08
C LEU A 330 -11.44 -11.20 14.41
N GLY A 331 -11.10 -10.01 14.90
CA GLY A 331 -11.79 -9.39 16.04
C GLY A 331 -13.24 -9.02 15.70
N LEU A 332 -14.10 -8.97 16.71
CA LEU A 332 -15.53 -8.73 16.55
C LEU A 332 -15.86 -7.39 15.84
N ALA A 333 -15.10 -6.33 16.13
CA ALA A 333 -15.25 -5.05 15.45
C ALA A 333 -15.00 -5.17 13.94
N LYS A 334 -13.97 -5.94 13.54
CA LYS A 334 -13.69 -6.19 12.13
C LYS A 334 -14.77 -7.05 11.47
N VAL A 335 -15.27 -8.05 12.20
CA VAL A 335 -16.43 -8.84 11.75
C VAL A 335 -17.64 -7.93 11.49
N GLN A 336 -17.99 -7.03 12.39
CA GLN A 336 -19.12 -6.11 12.20
C GLN A 336 -18.90 -5.14 11.03
N GLU A 337 -17.69 -4.61 10.85
CA GLU A 337 -17.34 -3.78 9.68
C GLU A 337 -17.54 -4.55 8.36
N LEU A 338 -17.08 -5.79 8.28
CA LEU A 338 -17.26 -6.63 7.10
C LEU A 338 -18.74 -7.01 6.89
N ARG A 339 -19.50 -7.26 7.97
CA ARG A 339 -20.95 -7.48 7.89
C ARG A 339 -21.67 -6.30 7.26
N GLN A 340 -21.32 -5.07 7.65
CA GLN A 340 -21.89 -3.87 7.05
C GLN A 340 -21.58 -3.77 5.54
N LYS A 341 -20.36 -4.14 5.14
CA LYS A 341 -19.98 -4.16 3.71
C LYS A 341 -20.75 -5.23 2.92
N ILE A 342 -20.96 -6.41 3.50
CA ILE A 342 -21.81 -7.46 2.92
C ILE A 342 -23.25 -6.95 2.80
N ALA A 343 -23.79 -6.31 3.84
CA ALA A 343 -25.14 -5.72 3.81
C ALA A 343 -25.27 -4.67 2.71
N ASN A 344 -24.32 -3.75 2.58
CA ASN A 344 -24.29 -2.73 1.53
C ASN A 344 -24.21 -3.35 0.12
N PHE A 345 -23.48 -4.46 -0.03
CA PHE A 345 -23.40 -5.19 -1.29
C PHE A 345 -24.74 -5.88 -1.63
N ARG A 346 -25.40 -6.47 -0.63
CA ARG A 346 -26.73 -7.09 -0.75
C ARG A 346 -27.83 -6.09 -1.12
N GLN A 347 -27.80 -4.88 -0.53
CA GLN A 347 -28.79 -3.82 -0.80
C GLN A 347 -28.84 -3.42 -2.29
N ARG A 348 -27.76 -3.63 -3.06
CA ARG A 348 -27.75 -3.42 -4.52
C ARG A 348 -28.34 -4.57 -5.33
N GLY A 349 -29.03 -5.51 -4.68
CA GLY A 349 -29.65 -6.68 -5.32
C GLY A 349 -28.66 -7.79 -5.70
N LYS A 350 -27.41 -7.72 -5.21
CA LYS A 350 -26.39 -8.76 -5.44
C LYS A 350 -26.50 -9.85 -4.38
N LYS A 351 -26.44 -11.12 -4.78
CA LYS A 351 -26.50 -12.25 -3.83
C LYS A 351 -25.12 -12.58 -3.28
N VAL A 352 -25.01 -12.82 -1.98
CA VAL A 352 -23.78 -13.24 -1.30
C VAL A 352 -24.00 -14.58 -0.61
N TYR A 353 -23.13 -15.55 -0.87
CA TYR A 353 -23.14 -16.86 -0.24
C TYR A 353 -21.93 -16.97 0.69
N ALA A 354 -22.14 -17.39 1.94
CA ALA A 354 -21.05 -17.80 2.80
C ALA A 354 -20.75 -19.28 2.53
N TYR A 355 -19.49 -19.63 2.29
CA TYR A 355 -19.03 -21.01 2.23
C TYR A 355 -18.14 -21.32 3.42
N LEU A 356 -18.68 -22.04 4.39
CA LEU A 356 -17.99 -22.44 5.61
C LEU A 356 -17.19 -23.72 5.36
N GLU A 357 -15.86 -23.60 5.45
CA GLU A 357 -14.95 -24.70 5.22
C GLU A 357 -13.95 -24.86 6.39
N GLY A 358 -13.70 -26.10 6.83
CA GLY A 358 -12.87 -26.36 8.01
C GLY A 358 -13.59 -26.06 9.33
N GLN A 359 -12.88 -25.43 10.27
CA GLN A 359 -13.40 -25.02 11.58
C GLN A 359 -13.82 -23.55 11.53
N CYS A 360 -15.12 -23.30 11.71
CA CYS A 360 -15.69 -21.96 11.70
C CYS A 360 -15.93 -21.52 13.16
N SER A 361 -15.34 -20.41 13.60
CA SER A 361 -15.56 -19.86 14.93
C SER A 361 -16.91 -19.14 15.08
N THR A 362 -17.28 -18.76 16.29
CA THR A 362 -18.45 -17.88 16.53
C THR A 362 -18.36 -16.58 15.71
N GLY A 363 -17.17 -15.97 15.59
CA GLY A 363 -16.97 -14.75 14.81
C GLY A 363 -17.13 -14.96 13.31
N ASP A 364 -16.61 -16.08 12.80
CA ASP A 364 -16.77 -16.47 11.40
C ASP A 364 -18.24 -16.74 11.08
N TYR A 365 -18.98 -17.39 11.99
CA TYR A 365 -20.41 -17.61 11.84
C TYR A 365 -21.21 -16.31 11.87
N LEU A 366 -20.89 -15.40 12.79
CA LEU A 366 -21.51 -14.07 12.84
C LEU A 366 -21.32 -13.35 11.51
N LEU A 367 -20.12 -13.36 10.92
CA LEU A 367 -19.87 -12.76 9.61
C LEU A 367 -20.65 -13.48 8.49
N ALA A 368 -20.65 -14.82 8.48
CA ALA A 368 -21.39 -15.63 7.52
C ALA A 368 -22.90 -15.43 7.60
N SER A 369 -23.43 -15.11 8.78
CA SER A 369 -24.86 -14.86 8.98
C SER A 369 -25.37 -13.68 8.16
N ALA A 370 -24.52 -12.67 7.92
CA ALA A 370 -24.86 -11.51 7.08
C ALA A 370 -24.99 -11.83 5.58
N CYS A 371 -24.62 -13.04 5.13
CA CYS A 371 -24.83 -13.48 3.76
C CYS A 371 -26.29 -13.92 3.51
N ASN A 372 -26.68 -14.04 2.24
CA ASN A 372 -28.01 -14.52 1.88
C ASN A 372 -28.21 -16.00 2.25
N GLU A 373 -27.18 -16.83 2.05
CA GLU A 373 -27.19 -18.25 2.37
C GLU A 373 -25.83 -18.69 2.94
N ILE A 374 -25.86 -19.62 3.89
CA ILE A 374 -24.72 -20.29 4.51
C ILE A 374 -24.64 -21.71 3.95
N LEU A 375 -23.64 -21.93 3.11
CA LEU A 375 -23.25 -23.21 2.55
C LEU A 375 -22.15 -23.81 3.44
N VAL A 376 -22.23 -25.10 3.76
CA VAL A 376 -21.26 -25.76 4.62
C VAL A 376 -20.67 -26.98 3.94
N HIS A 377 -19.34 -27.13 3.99
CA HIS A 377 -18.68 -28.34 3.51
C HIS A 377 -19.10 -29.56 4.37
N PRO A 378 -19.32 -30.76 3.80
CA PRO A 378 -19.81 -31.94 4.56
C PRO A 378 -18.97 -32.30 5.79
N SER A 379 -17.66 -32.03 5.74
CA SER A 379 -16.69 -32.32 6.81
C SER A 379 -16.40 -31.11 7.72
N SER A 380 -17.14 -30.01 7.59
CA SER A 380 -16.92 -28.82 8.42
C SER A 380 -17.56 -28.92 9.80
N LEU A 381 -16.96 -28.19 10.74
CA LEU A 381 -17.44 -27.99 12.09
C LEU A 381 -17.72 -26.49 12.31
N ILE A 382 -18.94 -26.17 12.72
CA ILE A 382 -19.36 -24.81 13.06
C ILE A 382 -19.34 -24.69 14.59
N ASN A 383 -18.37 -23.96 15.10
CA ASN A 383 -18.15 -23.70 16.52
C ASN A 383 -18.86 -22.42 16.97
N LEU A 384 -20.18 -22.37 16.75
CA LEU A 384 -21.06 -21.33 17.29
C LEU A 384 -21.33 -21.64 18.77
N VAL A 385 -20.46 -21.15 19.65
CA VAL A 385 -20.45 -21.49 21.09
C VAL A 385 -20.39 -20.27 22.01
N GLY A 386 -20.66 -19.08 21.46
CA GLY A 386 -20.68 -17.82 22.19
C GLY A 386 -19.30 -17.15 22.28
N ILE A 387 -19.17 -16.25 23.26
CA ILE A 387 -17.98 -15.42 23.51
C ILE A 387 -17.64 -15.41 25.00
N ARG A 388 -16.38 -15.19 25.34
CA ARG A 388 -15.91 -15.07 26.73
C ARG A 388 -14.74 -14.10 26.82
N PHE A 389 -14.59 -13.47 27.99
CA PHE A 389 -13.30 -12.94 28.43
C PHE A 389 -12.61 -13.96 29.31
N GLU A 390 -11.30 -14.09 29.14
CA GLU A 390 -10.47 -14.98 29.93
C GLU A 390 -9.24 -14.18 30.36
N VAL A 391 -8.97 -14.15 31.67
CA VAL A 391 -7.89 -13.36 32.25
C VAL A 391 -7.05 -14.27 33.12
N SER A 392 -5.74 -14.29 32.88
CA SER A 392 -4.78 -14.98 33.72
C SER A 392 -4.24 -14.07 34.82
N PHE A 393 -3.99 -14.66 35.99
CA PHE A 393 -3.38 -14.01 37.14
C PHE A 393 -2.03 -14.67 37.43
N TYR A 394 -1.00 -13.85 37.59
CA TYR A 394 0.40 -14.27 37.69
C TYR A 394 1.02 -13.93 39.04
N HIS A 395 0.27 -13.33 39.97
CA HIS A 395 0.77 -12.93 41.29
C HIS A 395 1.51 -14.07 42.00
N ASP A 396 0.83 -15.19 42.26
CA ASP A 396 1.41 -16.31 43.02
C ASP A 396 2.58 -16.96 42.29
N PHE A 397 2.52 -17.02 40.96
CA PHE A 397 3.64 -17.48 40.14
C PHE A 397 4.87 -16.59 40.34
N LEU A 398 4.72 -15.27 40.23
CA LEU A 398 5.83 -14.32 40.41
C LEU A 398 6.38 -14.36 41.84
N GLU A 399 5.51 -14.46 42.84
CA GLU A 399 5.88 -14.56 44.26
C GLU A 399 6.73 -15.81 44.54
N GLN A 400 6.42 -16.95 43.93
CA GLN A 400 7.25 -18.17 44.03
C GLN A 400 8.70 -17.94 43.56
N PHE A 401 8.90 -17.09 42.55
CA PHE A 401 10.24 -16.69 42.09
C PHE A 401 10.86 -15.56 42.92
N GLY A 402 10.17 -15.01 43.92
CA GLY A 402 10.65 -13.87 44.71
C GLY A 402 10.57 -12.55 43.92
N ILE A 403 9.60 -12.45 43.02
CA ILE A 403 9.28 -11.24 42.25
C ILE A 403 7.94 -10.72 42.76
N GLU A 404 7.94 -9.52 43.33
CA GLU A 404 6.71 -8.82 43.70
C GLU A 404 6.44 -7.69 42.71
N ILE A 405 5.18 -7.42 42.39
CA ILE A 405 4.80 -6.30 41.52
C ILE A 405 4.18 -5.20 42.37
N GLU A 406 4.87 -4.07 42.50
CA GLU A 406 4.32 -2.87 43.12
C GLU A 406 3.59 -2.06 42.05
N ALA A 407 2.27 -1.88 42.20
CA ALA A 407 1.46 -1.12 41.27
C ALA A 407 0.71 0.02 41.97
N ILE A 408 0.51 1.10 41.24
CA ILE A 408 -0.28 2.26 41.63
C ILE A 408 -1.26 2.53 40.50
N SER A 409 -2.54 2.66 40.82
CA SER A 409 -3.59 2.94 39.84
C SER A 409 -4.48 4.07 40.32
N VAL A 410 -4.93 4.90 39.38
CA VAL A 410 -5.94 5.94 39.61
C VAL A 410 -7.14 5.63 38.72
N GLY A 411 -8.25 5.30 39.39
CA GLY A 411 -9.50 4.85 38.78
C GLY A 411 -9.93 3.47 39.31
N GLN A 412 -11.16 3.38 39.82
CA GLN A 412 -11.75 2.17 40.39
C GLN A 412 -11.72 0.96 39.46
N TYR A 413 -11.86 1.20 38.15
CA TYR A 413 -11.92 0.19 37.10
C TYR A 413 -10.60 0.10 36.31
N LYS A 414 -9.51 0.73 36.79
CA LYS A 414 -8.20 0.63 36.15
C LYS A 414 -7.48 -0.65 36.58
N ASN A 415 -7.99 -1.78 36.10
CA ASN A 415 -7.61 -3.13 36.55
C ASN A 415 -6.45 -3.77 35.78
N ALA A 416 -5.78 -3.06 34.87
CA ALA A 416 -4.65 -3.61 34.10
C ALA A 416 -3.52 -4.23 34.96
N PRO A 417 -3.17 -3.67 36.14
CA PRO A 417 -2.19 -4.30 37.03
C PRO A 417 -2.71 -5.54 37.78
N ASP A 418 -4.03 -5.79 37.83
CA ASP A 418 -4.61 -6.85 38.66
C ASP A 418 -4.07 -8.23 38.28
N SER A 419 -3.87 -8.50 36.98
CA SER A 419 -3.26 -9.75 36.49
C SER A 419 -1.87 -10.04 37.07
N PHE A 420 -1.17 -9.04 37.60
CA PHE A 420 0.17 -9.18 38.16
C PHE A 420 0.22 -8.98 39.69
N THR A 421 -0.83 -8.40 40.27
CA THR A 421 -0.87 -7.98 41.68
C THR A 421 -1.95 -8.68 42.51
N LYS A 422 -2.87 -9.40 41.85
CA LYS A 422 -3.97 -10.14 42.45
C LYS A 422 -3.94 -11.59 41.98
N THR A 423 -4.65 -12.44 42.71
CA THR A 423 -4.83 -13.87 42.40
C THR A 423 -6.12 -14.14 41.64
N GLU A 424 -7.07 -13.21 41.70
CA GLU A 424 -8.38 -13.28 41.05
C GLU A 424 -8.91 -11.89 40.68
N MET A 425 -10.00 -11.86 39.92
CA MET A 425 -10.68 -10.61 39.55
C MET A 425 -11.24 -9.91 40.80
N THR A 426 -10.92 -8.63 40.94
CA THR A 426 -11.62 -7.75 41.87
C THR A 426 -13.06 -7.53 41.41
N GLU A 427 -13.94 -7.07 42.31
CA GLU A 427 -15.34 -6.81 41.98
C GLU A 427 -15.49 -5.79 40.83
N SER A 428 -14.70 -4.70 40.85
CA SER A 428 -14.72 -3.71 39.77
C SER A 428 -14.20 -4.27 38.45
N HIS A 429 -13.17 -5.11 38.49
CA HIS A 429 -12.66 -5.80 37.31
C HIS A 429 -13.74 -6.69 36.68
N ARG A 430 -14.40 -7.52 37.51
CA ARG A 430 -15.48 -8.41 37.07
C ARG A 430 -16.64 -7.61 36.50
N GLU A 431 -17.10 -6.58 37.21
CA GLU A 431 -18.19 -5.71 36.76
C GLU A 431 -17.89 -5.08 35.39
N SER A 432 -16.69 -4.54 35.20
CA SER A 432 -16.32 -3.89 33.93
C SER A 432 -16.28 -4.88 32.76
N LEU A 433 -15.73 -6.09 32.96
CA LEU A 433 -15.67 -7.10 31.91
C LEU A 433 -17.04 -7.69 31.59
N THR A 434 -17.84 -8.01 32.62
CA THR A 434 -19.20 -8.53 32.45
C THR A 434 -20.07 -7.56 31.66
N ASN A 435 -19.99 -6.27 32.00
CA ASN A 435 -20.79 -5.25 31.33
C ASN A 435 -20.47 -5.15 29.81
N VAL A 436 -19.19 -5.19 29.43
CA VAL A 436 -18.80 -5.23 28.01
C VAL A 436 -19.17 -6.57 27.37
N LEU A 437 -18.96 -7.69 28.06
CA LEU A 437 -19.27 -9.02 27.53
C LEU A 437 -20.76 -9.18 27.21
N ASP A 438 -21.62 -8.74 28.12
CA ASP A 438 -23.08 -8.79 27.96
C ASP A 438 -23.54 -7.94 26.77
N ASP A 439 -22.94 -6.76 26.60
CA ASP A 439 -23.24 -5.89 25.46
C ASP A 439 -22.80 -6.51 24.14
N LEU A 440 -21.57 -7.02 24.05
CA LEU A 440 -21.06 -7.70 22.84
C LEU A 440 -21.89 -8.96 22.51
N TYR A 441 -22.29 -9.73 23.52
CA TYR A 441 -23.14 -10.90 23.33
C TYR A 441 -24.55 -10.51 22.86
N SER A 442 -25.10 -9.42 23.42
CA SER A 442 -26.36 -8.84 22.97
C SER A 442 -26.28 -8.39 21.51
N GLN A 443 -25.22 -7.68 21.10
CA GLN A 443 -25.01 -7.26 19.72
C GLN A 443 -25.00 -8.47 18.79
N MET A 444 -24.14 -9.46 19.07
CA MET A 444 -24.00 -10.67 18.27
C MET A 444 -25.33 -11.44 18.14
N THR A 445 -26.06 -11.62 19.23
CA THR A 445 -27.33 -12.38 19.19
C THR A 445 -28.44 -11.62 18.45
N GLN A 446 -28.48 -10.29 18.56
CA GLN A 446 -29.39 -9.43 17.78
C GLN A 446 -29.05 -9.48 16.29
N ASP A 447 -27.76 -9.37 15.97
CA ASP A 447 -27.23 -9.42 14.62
C ASP A 447 -27.58 -10.74 13.90
N ILE A 448 -27.28 -11.88 14.53
CA ILE A 448 -27.62 -13.20 13.98
C ILE A 448 -29.14 -13.37 13.85
N ALA A 449 -29.90 -12.94 14.86
CA ALA A 449 -31.36 -13.04 14.85
C ALA A 449 -31.97 -12.27 13.68
N GLN A 450 -31.51 -11.03 13.46
CA GLN A 450 -31.93 -10.18 12.35
C GLN A 450 -31.55 -10.79 11.00
N ASP A 451 -30.29 -11.19 10.84
CA ASP A 451 -29.77 -11.67 9.56
C ASP A 451 -30.37 -13.01 9.14
N ARG A 452 -30.67 -13.89 10.11
CA ARG A 452 -31.21 -15.24 9.89
C ARG A 452 -32.73 -15.33 10.02
N GLY A 453 -33.42 -14.23 10.36
CA GLY A 453 -34.87 -14.22 10.56
C GLY A 453 -35.33 -15.11 11.72
N GLN A 454 -34.53 -15.18 12.79
CA GLN A 454 -34.76 -16.00 13.97
C GLN A 454 -35.04 -15.12 15.20
N SER A 455 -35.69 -15.67 16.22
CA SER A 455 -35.82 -14.95 17.49
C SER A 455 -34.51 -14.97 18.29
N ILE A 456 -34.24 -13.93 19.07
CA ILE A 456 -33.06 -13.88 19.96
C ILE A 456 -33.00 -15.11 20.89
N LYS A 457 -34.15 -15.57 21.39
CA LYS A 457 -34.25 -16.78 22.22
C LYS A 457 -33.75 -18.03 21.48
N GLN A 458 -34.13 -18.19 20.21
CA GLN A 458 -33.66 -19.32 19.39
C GLN A 458 -32.16 -19.22 19.13
N VAL A 459 -31.62 -18.04 18.84
CA VAL A 459 -30.18 -17.84 18.64
C VAL A 459 -29.39 -18.22 19.90
N LYS A 460 -29.87 -17.84 21.09
CA LYS A 460 -29.24 -18.25 22.36
C LYS A 460 -29.23 -19.77 22.53
N LEU A 461 -30.38 -20.43 22.27
CA LEU A 461 -30.44 -21.90 22.28
C LEU A 461 -29.50 -22.54 21.25
N MET A 462 -29.33 -21.92 20.07
CA MET A 462 -28.38 -22.40 19.06
C MET A 462 -26.93 -22.25 19.54
N ILE A 463 -26.61 -21.18 20.26
CA ILE A 463 -25.29 -21.01 20.85
C ILE A 463 -25.04 -22.08 21.93
N ASP A 464 -26.05 -22.35 22.77
CA ASP A 464 -25.95 -23.32 23.87
C ASP A 464 -25.89 -24.79 23.38
N ASP A 465 -26.48 -25.13 22.23
CA ASP A 465 -26.42 -26.49 21.63
C ASP A 465 -25.17 -26.72 20.73
N GLY A 466 -24.37 -25.67 20.49
CA GLY A 466 -23.12 -25.78 19.73
C GLY A 466 -22.08 -26.69 20.40
N PRO A 467 -21.08 -27.21 19.66
CA PRO A 467 -20.81 -26.99 18.23
C PRO A 467 -21.60 -27.94 17.30
N TYR A 468 -21.64 -27.62 16.00
CA TYR A 468 -22.41 -28.33 14.99
C TYR A 468 -21.54 -28.97 13.90
N THR A 469 -21.77 -30.25 13.62
CA THR A 469 -21.37 -30.85 12.33
C THR A 469 -22.23 -30.31 11.20
N ALA A 470 -21.78 -30.37 9.95
CA ALA A 470 -22.55 -29.92 8.79
C ALA A 470 -24.01 -30.44 8.75
N ARG A 471 -24.23 -31.72 9.09
CA ARG A 471 -25.57 -32.33 9.15
C ARG A 471 -26.43 -31.76 10.28
N ARG A 472 -25.86 -31.58 11.48
CA ARG A 472 -26.59 -30.96 12.60
C ARG A 472 -26.88 -29.49 12.31
N ALA A 473 -25.94 -28.78 11.69
CA ALA A 473 -26.08 -27.38 11.34
C ALA A 473 -27.28 -27.14 10.41
N VAL A 474 -27.43 -27.94 9.34
CA VAL A 474 -28.60 -27.82 8.46
C VAL A 474 -29.88 -28.25 9.15
N ARG A 475 -29.86 -29.36 9.91
CA ARG A 475 -31.04 -29.83 10.66
C ARG A 475 -31.58 -28.78 11.64
N ASN A 476 -30.67 -28.09 12.33
CA ASN A 476 -31.00 -27.08 13.34
C ASN A 476 -31.10 -25.66 12.74
N ARG A 477 -31.10 -25.51 11.41
CA ARG A 477 -31.17 -24.21 10.71
C ARG A 477 -30.05 -23.22 11.07
N VAL A 478 -28.90 -23.74 11.50
CA VAL A 478 -27.65 -22.98 11.67
C VAL A 478 -27.03 -22.69 10.29
N ALA A 479 -27.09 -23.65 9.37
CA ALA A 479 -26.67 -23.50 7.97
C ALA A 479 -27.82 -23.85 7.02
N ASP A 480 -27.74 -23.41 5.78
CA ASP A 480 -28.81 -23.61 4.80
C ASP A 480 -28.64 -24.94 4.06
N ARG A 481 -27.42 -25.23 3.58
CA ARG A 481 -27.16 -26.38 2.70
C ARG A 481 -25.77 -26.96 2.88
N ILE A 482 -25.66 -28.28 2.70
CA ILE A 482 -24.38 -28.97 2.60
C ILE A 482 -23.93 -28.97 1.13
N VAL A 483 -22.73 -28.43 0.85
CA VAL A 483 -22.20 -28.24 -0.51
C VAL A 483 -20.69 -28.57 -0.55
N THR A 484 -20.24 -29.36 -1.51
CA THR A 484 -18.80 -29.60 -1.74
C THR A 484 -18.19 -28.50 -2.60
N ARG A 485 -16.86 -28.34 -2.59
CA ARG A 485 -16.18 -27.33 -3.45
C ARG A 485 -16.57 -27.45 -4.93
N GLN A 486 -16.66 -28.68 -5.45
CA GLN A 486 -17.05 -28.93 -6.84
C GLN A 486 -18.48 -28.48 -7.15
N GLN A 487 -19.36 -28.45 -6.14
CA GLN A 487 -20.74 -28.03 -6.31
C GLN A 487 -20.93 -26.50 -6.20
N LEU A 488 -19.89 -25.74 -5.80
CA LEU A 488 -19.97 -24.28 -5.69
C LEU A 488 -20.23 -23.61 -7.05
N GLU A 489 -19.68 -24.14 -8.14
CA GLU A 489 -19.90 -23.62 -9.50
C GLU A 489 -21.38 -23.65 -9.90
N ASN A 490 -22.16 -24.54 -9.29
CA ASN A 490 -23.59 -24.70 -9.56
C ASN A 490 -24.48 -23.83 -8.66
N VAL A 491 -23.92 -23.13 -7.66
CA VAL A 491 -24.69 -22.27 -6.74
C VAL A 491 -25.34 -21.10 -7.48
N PHE A 492 -24.72 -20.63 -8.56
CA PHE A 492 -25.22 -19.55 -9.41
C PHE A 492 -25.72 -20.02 -10.78
N ASP A 493 -26.48 -21.12 -10.82
CA ASP A 493 -27.07 -21.68 -12.04
C ASP A 493 -26.01 -22.02 -13.12
N GLY A 494 -24.87 -22.58 -12.69
CA GLY A 494 -23.78 -23.01 -13.60
C GLY A 494 -22.91 -21.88 -14.16
N LYS A 495 -23.01 -20.67 -13.60
CA LYS A 495 -22.14 -19.54 -14.00
C LYS A 495 -20.74 -19.69 -13.39
N ARG A 496 -19.72 -19.57 -14.26
CA ARG A 496 -18.31 -19.71 -13.86
C ARG A 496 -17.90 -18.67 -12.81
N LEU A 497 -17.32 -19.16 -11.72
CA LEU A 497 -16.69 -18.35 -10.67
C LEU A 497 -15.33 -17.85 -11.14
N THR A 498 -14.99 -16.61 -10.80
CA THR A 498 -13.69 -16.01 -11.15
C THR A 498 -13.15 -15.17 -10.02
N ASP A 499 -11.84 -15.28 -9.75
CA ASP A 499 -11.18 -14.41 -8.78
C ASP A 499 -11.28 -12.95 -9.22
N TYR A 500 -11.79 -12.10 -8.33
CA TYR A 500 -11.82 -10.68 -8.57
C TYR A 500 -10.51 -10.07 -8.11
N THR A 501 -9.59 -9.93 -9.05
CA THR A 501 -8.47 -9.02 -8.84
C THR A 501 -8.98 -7.60 -9.03
N ALA A 502 -9.15 -6.89 -7.91
CA ALA A 502 -9.11 -5.43 -7.89
C ALA A 502 -7.69 -5.03 -8.33
N LEU A 503 -7.40 -5.13 -9.63
CA LEU A 503 -6.23 -4.49 -10.17
C LEU A 503 -6.45 -3.01 -9.90
N ASP A 504 -5.70 -2.47 -8.93
CA ASP A 504 -5.50 -1.03 -8.81
C ASP A 504 -5.10 -0.54 -10.19
N ARG A 505 -6.09 0.06 -10.86
CA ARG A 505 -5.89 0.61 -12.18
C ARG A 505 -5.14 1.90 -11.93
N LEU A 506 -3.85 1.89 -12.20
CA LEU A 506 -3.12 3.13 -12.43
C LEU A 506 -3.82 3.85 -13.58
N GLU A 507 -4.64 4.84 -13.23
CA GLU A 507 -5.19 5.76 -14.20
C GLU A 507 -4.02 6.51 -14.83
N TYR A 508 -3.75 6.24 -16.10
CA TYR A 508 -2.90 7.11 -16.89
C TYR A 508 -3.71 8.35 -17.23
N ASN A 509 -3.75 9.26 -16.27
CA ASN A 509 -4.51 10.48 -16.39
C ASN A 509 -3.56 11.64 -16.19
N TRP A 510 -3.57 12.57 -17.16
CA TRP A 510 -3.03 13.91 -16.97
C TRP A 510 -3.91 14.72 -15.99
N GLN A 511 -4.50 14.09 -14.96
CA GLN A 511 -5.44 14.73 -14.05
C GLN A 511 -4.72 15.47 -12.92
N THR A 512 -5.33 16.60 -12.59
CA THR A 512 -5.30 17.38 -11.34
C THR A 512 -4.75 16.63 -10.11
N PRO A 513 -3.94 17.28 -9.26
CA PRO A 513 -3.88 16.91 -7.84
C PRO A 513 -5.32 16.96 -7.31
N LYS A 514 -5.91 15.81 -7.00
CA LYS A 514 -7.20 15.77 -6.31
C LYS A 514 -6.99 16.27 -4.88
N PRO A 515 -7.97 16.96 -4.29
CA PRO A 515 -7.97 17.15 -2.85
C PRO A 515 -7.88 15.77 -2.18
N LYS A 516 -7.05 15.69 -1.14
CA LYS A 516 -6.72 14.43 -0.48
C LYS A 516 -7.35 14.37 0.89
N ILE A 517 -7.79 13.18 1.25
CA ILE A 517 -8.01 12.79 2.63
C ILE A 517 -6.87 11.85 3.00
N VAL A 518 -6.21 12.14 4.12
CA VAL A 518 -5.11 11.31 4.61
C VAL A 518 -5.62 10.44 5.74
N VAL A 519 -5.44 9.12 5.62
CA VAL A 519 -5.66 8.17 6.71
C VAL A 519 -4.33 7.88 7.39
N ILE A 520 -4.20 8.21 8.67
CA ILE A 520 -3.02 7.92 9.50
C ILE A 520 -3.35 6.73 10.40
N GLU A 521 -2.60 5.64 10.27
CA GLU A 521 -2.77 4.45 11.11
C GLU A 521 -2.01 4.60 12.44
N ALA A 522 -2.76 4.69 13.54
CA ALA A 522 -2.26 4.65 14.90
C ALA A 522 -2.54 3.26 15.50
N ILE A 523 -1.71 2.28 15.12
CA ILE A 523 -1.88 0.87 15.47
C ILE A 523 -0.79 0.41 16.45
N GLY A 524 -1.19 -0.31 17.50
CA GLY A 524 -0.30 -0.98 18.43
C GLY A 524 -0.01 -0.21 19.72
N ASN A 525 0.92 -0.73 20.52
CA ASN A 525 1.28 -0.13 21.81
C ASN A 525 2.08 1.16 21.59
N MET A 526 1.74 2.20 22.36
CA MET A 526 2.26 3.54 22.18
C MET A 526 3.51 3.81 23.02
N VAL A 527 4.59 4.24 22.38
CA VAL A 527 5.86 4.57 23.02
C VAL A 527 6.42 5.89 22.48
N THR A 528 7.37 6.47 23.20
CA THR A 528 8.17 7.59 22.69
C THR A 528 9.15 7.12 21.61
N GLY A 529 9.52 7.99 20.67
CA GLY A 529 10.44 7.64 19.59
C GLY A 529 9.74 7.24 18.30
N LYS A 530 10.45 6.49 17.45
CA LYS A 530 9.97 6.05 16.12
C LYS A 530 9.17 4.74 16.18
N SER A 531 8.21 4.59 15.27
CA SER A 531 7.47 3.34 15.12
C SER A 531 8.40 2.20 14.70
N VAL A 532 8.16 1.01 15.26
CA VAL A 532 8.94 -0.20 14.97
C VAL A 532 7.96 -1.32 14.60
N ASN A 533 8.19 -1.88 13.42
CA ASN A 533 7.53 -3.12 13.03
C ASN A 533 8.36 -4.29 13.56
N SER A 534 7.78 -5.08 14.47
CA SER A 534 8.39 -6.33 14.89
C SER A 534 7.97 -7.46 13.94
N PHE A 535 8.92 -8.30 13.52
CA PHE A 535 8.64 -9.48 12.72
C PHE A 535 7.99 -10.61 13.54
N PHE A 536 8.29 -10.66 14.84
CA PHE A 536 7.85 -11.71 15.76
C PHE A 536 7.05 -11.16 16.95
N GLY A 537 6.56 -9.92 16.88
CA GLY A 537 5.87 -9.27 17.99
C GLY A 537 4.85 -8.21 17.54
N PRO A 538 4.11 -7.64 18.50
CA PRO A 538 3.12 -6.61 18.20
C PRO A 538 3.79 -5.38 17.58
N SER A 539 3.05 -4.67 16.73
CA SER A 539 3.50 -3.40 16.17
C SER A 539 3.62 -2.35 17.29
N ILE A 540 4.67 -1.54 17.22
CA ILE A 540 4.91 -0.45 18.17
C ILE A 540 4.64 0.88 17.47
N MET A 541 3.73 1.65 18.05
CA MET A 541 3.40 3.01 17.63
C MET A 541 4.36 3.99 18.29
N GLY A 542 5.26 4.57 17.50
CA GLY A 542 6.16 5.61 17.98
C GLY A 542 5.57 7.00 17.81
N ALA A 543 5.52 7.77 18.90
CA ALA A 543 4.98 9.13 18.90
C ALA A 543 5.64 10.04 17.86
N ASP A 544 6.95 9.93 17.63
CA ASP A 544 7.66 10.81 16.69
C ASP A 544 7.22 10.53 15.24
N THR A 545 7.01 9.25 14.89
CA THR A 545 6.58 8.85 13.54
C THR A 545 5.15 9.30 13.28
N ILE A 546 4.26 9.13 14.26
CA ILE A 546 2.86 9.57 14.14
C ILE A 546 2.79 11.10 14.10
N ALA A 547 3.49 11.80 14.99
CA ALA A 547 3.55 13.26 15.00
C ALA A 547 4.13 13.83 13.70
N GLN A 548 5.17 13.21 13.13
CA GLN A 548 5.72 13.59 11.83
C GLN A 548 4.71 13.36 10.68
N SER A 549 3.95 12.27 10.72
CA SER A 549 2.90 11.99 9.74
C SER A 549 1.77 13.02 9.82
N ILE A 550 1.35 13.38 11.04
CA ILE A 550 0.37 14.44 11.30
C ILE A 550 0.89 15.78 10.80
N GLN A 551 2.15 16.12 11.10
CA GLN A 551 2.77 17.36 10.64
C GLN A 551 2.84 17.41 9.11
N SER A 552 3.25 16.32 8.46
CA SER A 552 3.31 16.23 7.00
C SER A 552 1.92 16.40 6.37
N ALA A 553 0.89 15.81 6.97
CA ALA A 553 -0.50 15.99 6.55
C ALA A 553 -1.02 17.42 6.83
N THR A 554 -0.51 18.08 7.88
CA THR A 554 -0.84 19.47 8.22
C THR A 554 -0.26 20.44 7.18
N ASP A 555 1.00 20.22 6.78
CA ASP A 555 1.74 21.12 5.89
C ASP A 555 1.43 20.92 4.39
N ASP A 556 0.80 19.80 3.99
CA ASP A 556 0.41 19.56 2.59
C ASP A 556 -0.94 20.22 2.25
N ASP A 557 -0.93 21.30 1.48
CA ASP A 557 -2.12 22.02 1.00
C ASP A 557 -3.10 21.16 0.19
N ALA A 558 -2.65 20.04 -0.40
CA ALA A 558 -3.53 19.11 -1.09
C ALA A 558 -4.39 18.32 -0.10
N VAL A 559 -3.92 18.12 1.13
CA VAL A 559 -4.66 17.42 2.20
C VAL A 559 -5.70 18.36 2.78
N LYS A 560 -6.96 17.95 2.69
CA LYS A 560 -8.11 18.76 3.14
C LYS A 560 -8.72 18.29 4.44
N ALA A 561 -8.56 17.02 4.80
CA ALA A 561 -8.86 16.51 6.14
C ALA A 561 -8.05 15.24 6.42
N VAL A 562 -8.01 14.87 7.71
CA VAL A 562 -7.28 13.70 8.20
C VAL A 562 -8.23 12.77 8.94
N VAL A 563 -8.12 11.48 8.64
CA VAL A 563 -8.73 10.40 9.42
C VAL A 563 -7.65 9.70 10.22
N LEU A 564 -7.74 9.71 11.55
CA LEU A 564 -6.87 8.95 12.42
C LEU A 564 -7.52 7.60 12.72
N ARG A 565 -6.96 6.51 12.17
CA ARG A 565 -7.43 5.14 12.41
C ARG A 565 -6.72 4.57 13.63
N VAL A 566 -7.42 4.42 14.74
CA VAL A 566 -6.84 4.01 16.03
C VAL A 566 -7.14 2.54 16.30
N ASP A 567 -6.10 1.73 16.48
CA ASP A 567 -6.19 0.37 17.02
C ASP A 567 -5.13 0.16 18.12
N SER A 568 -5.42 0.67 19.32
CA SER A 568 -4.47 0.71 20.43
C SER A 568 -5.15 0.62 21.79
N GLY A 569 -4.60 -0.23 22.66
CA GLY A 569 -4.92 -0.26 24.09
C GLY A 569 -4.23 0.84 24.91
N GLY A 570 -3.48 1.73 24.26
CA GLY A 570 -2.73 2.83 24.87
C GLY A 570 -1.23 2.56 24.95
N GLY A 571 -0.61 3.11 26.00
CA GLY A 571 0.84 3.03 26.21
C GLY A 571 1.35 4.17 27.10
N MET A 572 2.53 4.68 26.78
CA MET A 572 3.18 5.76 27.54
C MET A 572 2.38 7.07 27.47
N VAL A 573 2.11 7.69 28.62
CA VAL A 573 1.40 8.99 28.71
C VAL A 573 2.10 10.08 27.90
N LEU A 574 3.43 10.19 28.01
CA LEU A 574 4.21 11.18 27.26
C LEU A 574 4.06 10.99 25.74
N ALA A 575 4.01 9.75 25.27
CA ALA A 575 3.83 9.46 23.85
C ALA A 575 2.43 9.90 23.37
N ALA A 576 1.41 9.64 24.18
CA ALA A 576 0.04 10.09 23.90
C ALA A 576 -0.05 11.61 23.87
N ASP A 577 0.62 12.30 24.79
CA ASP A 577 0.63 13.76 24.84
C ASP A 577 1.33 14.41 23.63
N ILE A 578 2.47 13.85 23.18
CA ILE A 578 3.15 14.31 21.96
C ILE A 578 2.22 14.22 20.75
N ILE A 579 1.51 13.10 20.59
CA ILE A 579 0.54 12.89 19.51
C ILE A 579 -0.65 13.85 19.67
N TRP A 580 -1.21 13.97 20.88
CA TRP A 580 -2.30 14.90 21.20
C TRP A 580 -1.98 16.32 20.78
N GLN A 581 -0.81 16.83 21.16
CA GLN A 581 -0.39 18.19 20.80
C GLN A 581 -0.31 18.38 19.28
N ALA A 582 0.17 17.38 18.54
CA ALA A 582 0.18 17.43 17.08
C ALA A 582 -1.23 17.45 16.49
N LEU A 583 -2.15 16.63 17.01
CA LEU A 583 -3.55 16.59 16.59
C LEU A 583 -4.30 17.88 16.88
N VAL A 584 -4.08 18.50 18.05
CA VAL A 584 -4.65 19.81 18.40
C VAL A 584 -4.16 20.90 17.44
N ARG A 585 -2.89 20.87 17.00
CA ARG A 585 -2.40 21.79 15.97
C ARG A 585 -3.05 21.55 14.62
N LEU A 586 -3.17 20.29 14.20
CA LEU A 586 -3.84 19.91 12.96
C LEU A 586 -5.30 20.37 12.92
N LYS A 587 -6.07 20.12 14.00
CA LYS A 587 -7.50 20.48 14.10
C LYS A 587 -7.77 21.96 13.86
N LYS A 588 -6.84 22.84 14.25
CA LYS A 588 -6.97 24.29 14.03
C LYS A 588 -7.02 24.69 12.56
N VAL A 589 -6.51 23.84 11.66
CA VAL A 589 -6.37 24.15 10.23
C VAL A 589 -7.09 23.18 9.30
N LYS A 590 -7.32 21.93 9.73
CA LYS A 590 -7.96 20.88 8.92
C LYS A 590 -8.89 20.02 9.79
N PRO A 591 -10.06 19.58 9.28
CA PRO A 591 -10.92 18.64 9.98
C PRO A 591 -10.15 17.37 10.36
N LEU A 592 -10.31 16.95 11.61
CA LEU A 592 -9.75 15.74 12.19
C LEU A 592 -10.88 14.79 12.59
N ILE A 593 -10.92 13.64 11.94
CA ILE A 593 -11.90 12.59 12.20
C ILE A 593 -11.15 11.40 12.77
N VAL A 594 -11.68 10.75 13.80
CA VAL A 594 -11.14 9.50 14.33
C VAL A 594 -12.03 8.35 13.95
N SER A 595 -11.41 7.24 13.53
CA SER A 595 -12.07 5.96 13.38
C SER A 595 -11.42 4.96 14.33
N MET A 596 -12.19 4.48 15.31
CA MET A 596 -11.73 3.44 16.24
C MET A 596 -11.95 2.07 15.63
N ALA A 597 -10.90 1.26 15.61
CA ALA A 597 -10.92 -0.13 15.15
C ALA A 597 -11.32 -1.07 16.30
N SER A 598 -10.59 -2.16 16.51
CA SER A 598 -10.91 -3.12 17.56
C SER A 598 -10.75 -2.52 18.97
N THR A 599 -9.69 -1.74 19.19
CA THR A 599 -9.42 -1.12 20.49
C THR A 599 -9.02 0.35 20.33
N ALA A 600 -9.55 1.23 21.16
CA ALA A 600 -9.08 2.61 21.27
C ALA A 600 -9.24 3.08 22.73
N ALA A 601 -8.53 2.41 23.64
CA ALA A 601 -8.67 2.59 25.08
C ALA A 601 -7.42 3.23 25.69
N SER A 602 -7.54 3.85 26.87
CA SER A 602 -6.43 4.48 27.60
C SER A 602 -5.75 5.53 26.72
N GLY A 603 -4.44 5.44 26.47
CA GLY A 603 -3.72 6.30 25.52
C GLY A 603 -4.32 6.33 24.10
N GLY A 604 -5.01 5.27 23.66
CA GLY A 604 -5.74 5.26 22.39
C GLY A 604 -6.95 6.20 22.41
N TYR A 605 -7.69 6.25 23.52
CA TYR A 605 -8.78 7.22 23.70
C TYR A 605 -8.22 8.64 23.90
N TYR A 606 -7.07 8.75 24.59
CA TYR A 606 -6.35 10.01 24.75
C TYR A 606 -6.15 10.68 23.39
N ILE A 607 -5.52 10.01 22.43
CA ILE A 607 -5.29 10.60 21.09
C ILE A 607 -6.57 10.72 20.24
N ALA A 608 -7.66 10.06 20.61
CA ALA A 608 -8.94 10.16 19.90
C ALA A 608 -9.76 11.38 20.33
N ALA A 609 -9.65 11.77 21.60
CA ALA A 609 -10.50 12.80 22.19
C ALA A 609 -10.42 14.22 21.56
N PRO A 610 -9.34 14.69 20.89
CA PRO A 610 -9.34 16.04 20.34
C PRO A 610 -10.10 16.14 19.00
N ALA A 611 -10.54 15.03 18.40
CA ALA A 611 -11.15 15.02 17.06
C ALA A 611 -12.44 15.86 16.97
N ASP A 612 -12.75 16.34 15.76
CA ASP A 612 -14.04 16.97 15.45
C ASP A 612 -15.18 15.95 15.50
N ARG A 613 -14.89 14.72 15.06
CA ARG A 613 -15.81 13.58 15.13
C ARG A 613 -15.06 12.29 15.42
N ILE A 614 -15.62 11.47 16.31
CA ILE A 614 -15.14 10.13 16.63
C ILE A 614 -16.20 9.11 16.18
N PHE A 615 -15.78 8.21 15.32
CA PHE A 615 -16.52 7.01 14.93
C PHE A 615 -15.94 5.81 15.67
N ALA A 616 -16.80 5.00 16.28
CA ALA A 616 -16.41 3.69 16.82
C ALA A 616 -17.27 2.59 16.23
N ASN A 617 -16.67 1.43 16.02
CA ASN A 617 -17.46 0.26 15.72
C ASN A 617 -18.27 -0.15 16.97
N PRO A 618 -19.51 -0.67 16.86
CA PRO A 618 -20.28 -1.08 18.03
C PRO A 618 -19.53 -2.02 18.98
N ALA A 619 -18.67 -2.89 18.44
CA ALA A 619 -17.83 -3.82 19.20
C ALA A 619 -16.41 -3.31 19.53
N THR A 620 -16.08 -2.05 19.23
CA THR A 620 -14.82 -1.43 19.68
C THR A 620 -14.74 -1.47 21.20
N ILE A 621 -13.57 -1.79 21.78
CA ILE A 621 -13.30 -1.58 23.20
C ILE A 621 -12.60 -0.22 23.36
N THR A 622 -13.24 0.72 24.06
CA THR A 622 -12.75 2.10 24.22
C THR A 622 -12.88 2.59 25.67
N GLY A 623 -12.62 3.87 25.91
CA GLY A 623 -12.58 4.46 27.24
C GLY A 623 -11.28 4.10 27.95
N SER A 624 -11.36 3.43 29.09
CA SER A 624 -10.26 3.18 30.01
C SER A 624 -9.48 4.45 30.39
N ILE A 625 -10.21 5.55 30.56
CA ILE A 625 -9.67 6.85 30.96
C ILE A 625 -9.23 6.72 32.43
N GLY A 626 -7.94 6.49 32.63
CA GLY A 626 -7.34 6.17 33.91
C GLY A 626 -5.86 5.87 33.73
N ILE A 627 -5.09 5.96 34.81
CA ILE A 627 -3.63 5.87 34.78
C ILE A 627 -3.17 4.79 35.74
N PHE A 628 -2.12 4.07 35.38
CA PHE A 628 -1.43 3.18 36.30
C PHE A 628 0.08 3.23 36.05
N GLY A 629 0.83 2.90 37.09
CA GLY A 629 2.26 2.61 37.02
C GLY A 629 2.54 1.31 37.76
N MET A 630 3.52 0.55 37.31
CA MET A 630 3.96 -0.66 37.99
C MET A 630 5.46 -0.81 37.91
N LYS A 631 6.07 -1.39 38.95
CA LYS A 631 7.47 -1.80 38.96
C LYS A 631 7.64 -3.18 39.60
N PRO A 632 8.52 -4.03 39.06
CA PRO A 632 8.89 -5.27 39.73
C PRO A 632 9.88 -4.98 40.87
N VAL A 633 9.68 -5.66 41.99
CA VAL A 633 10.58 -5.72 43.13
C VAL A 633 11.16 -7.14 43.17
N ILE A 634 12.43 -7.27 42.83
CA ILE A 634 13.12 -8.56 42.63
C ILE A 634 14.18 -8.84 43.71
N LYS A 635 14.04 -8.16 44.86
CA LYS A 635 14.96 -8.30 46.00
C LYS A 635 15.10 -9.77 46.43
N ASP A 636 13.98 -10.46 46.56
CA ASP A 636 13.96 -11.81 47.10
C ASP A 636 14.45 -12.84 46.08
N LEU A 637 14.19 -12.61 44.79
CA LEU A 637 14.83 -13.36 43.71
C LEU A 637 16.36 -13.23 43.76
N TYR A 638 16.89 -12.01 43.92
CA TYR A 638 18.33 -11.82 44.04
C TYR A 638 18.91 -12.49 45.28
N GLN A 639 18.20 -12.43 46.41
CA GLN A 639 18.61 -13.14 47.62
C GLN A 639 18.66 -14.66 47.39
N LYS A 640 17.67 -15.26 46.72
CA LYS A 640 17.67 -16.68 46.33
C LYS A 640 18.88 -17.04 45.45
N LEU A 641 19.28 -16.13 44.55
CA LEU A 641 20.42 -16.31 43.66
C LEU A 641 21.77 -15.90 44.29
N SER A 642 21.78 -15.53 45.58
CA SER A 642 22.97 -15.02 46.27
C SER A 642 23.60 -13.78 45.62
N ILE A 643 22.80 -13.00 44.89
CA ILE A 643 23.20 -11.74 44.26
C ILE A 643 22.94 -10.60 45.26
N ASN A 644 23.98 -9.85 45.59
CA ASN A 644 23.91 -8.75 46.56
C ASN A 644 24.03 -7.40 45.86
N HIS A 645 23.11 -6.48 46.16
CA HIS A 645 23.14 -5.10 45.67
C HIS A 645 23.33 -4.12 46.82
N LYS A 646 24.19 -3.13 46.63
CA LYS A 646 24.38 -2.00 47.55
C LYS A 646 24.05 -0.71 46.81
N ILE A 647 23.13 0.08 47.37
CA ILE A 647 22.74 1.37 46.81
C ILE A 647 23.48 2.46 47.59
N ILE A 648 24.28 3.24 46.88
CA ILE A 648 24.85 4.49 47.39
C ILE A 648 24.08 5.62 46.72
N LYS A 649 23.33 6.39 47.52
CA LYS A 649 22.47 7.46 46.98
C LYS A 649 22.75 8.83 47.58
N ARG A 650 22.45 9.85 46.80
CA ARG A 650 22.33 11.26 47.22
C ARG A 650 20.93 11.73 46.81
N GLY A 651 20.19 12.31 47.75
CA GLY A 651 18.76 12.59 47.61
C GLY A 651 17.88 11.43 48.13
N LYS A 652 16.78 11.79 48.81
CA LYS A 652 15.90 10.81 49.49
C LYS A 652 15.18 9.86 48.53
N ASN A 653 14.92 10.31 47.30
CA ASN A 653 14.13 9.59 46.28
C ASN A 653 14.96 9.08 45.09
N ALA A 654 16.29 9.10 45.16
CA ALA A 654 17.15 8.70 44.03
C ALA A 654 16.98 7.24 43.59
N ASP A 655 16.30 6.42 44.40
CA ASP A 655 16.01 5.01 44.18
C ASP A 655 14.50 4.73 44.05
N LEU A 656 13.69 5.75 43.72
CA LEU A 656 12.22 5.63 43.61
C LEU A 656 11.78 4.46 42.69
N TRP A 657 12.37 4.39 41.50
CA TRP A 657 12.10 3.36 40.50
C TRP A 657 13.06 2.16 40.57
N SER A 658 13.75 2.00 41.69
CA SER A 658 14.60 0.82 41.93
C SER A 658 13.77 -0.45 42.00
N ILE A 659 14.25 -1.50 41.35
CA ILE A 659 13.69 -2.85 41.40
C ILE A 659 14.26 -3.67 42.57
N HIS A 660 15.24 -3.13 43.31
CA HIS A 660 15.94 -3.84 44.38
C HIS A 660 15.23 -3.76 45.74
N HIS A 661 14.20 -2.91 45.87
CA HIS A 661 13.42 -2.77 47.10
C HIS A 661 12.03 -2.18 46.78
N LYS A 662 11.13 -2.30 47.76
CA LYS A 662 9.81 -1.65 47.72
C LYS A 662 9.96 -0.14 47.91
N SER A 663 9.04 0.62 47.35
CA SER A 663 8.95 2.05 47.64
C SER A 663 8.62 2.27 49.12
N THR A 664 9.23 3.28 49.72
CA THR A 664 8.85 3.75 51.06
C THR A 664 7.47 4.41 51.03
N GLN A 665 6.78 4.50 52.17
CA GLN A 665 5.47 5.17 52.27
C GLN A 665 5.50 6.59 51.66
N ARG A 666 6.54 7.39 51.97
CA ARG A 666 6.71 8.73 51.41
C ARG A 666 6.87 8.75 49.88
N GLN A 667 7.53 7.72 49.33
CA GLN A 667 7.68 7.56 47.89
C GLN A 667 6.36 7.14 47.24
N GLN A 668 5.58 6.27 47.89
CA GLN A 668 4.25 5.87 47.44
C GLN A 668 3.28 7.06 47.45
N GLU A 669 3.25 7.85 48.53
CA GLU A 669 2.47 9.09 48.61
C GLU A 669 2.82 10.06 47.47
N LYS A 670 4.11 10.19 47.16
CA LYS A 670 4.55 11.04 46.05
C LYS A 670 4.11 10.51 44.68
N LEU A 671 4.29 9.22 44.42
CA LEU A 671 3.82 8.60 43.18
C LEU A 671 2.30 8.71 43.05
N GLN A 672 1.55 8.59 44.14
CA GLN A 672 0.11 8.75 44.16
C GLN A 672 -0.31 10.17 43.76
N ILE A 673 0.36 11.20 44.29
CA ILE A 673 0.13 12.60 43.90
C ILE A 673 0.43 12.79 42.42
N ASP A 674 1.62 12.35 41.97
CA ASP A 674 2.04 12.48 40.57
C ASP A 674 1.02 11.77 39.62
N MET A 675 0.52 10.59 39.97
CA MET A 675 -0.49 9.86 39.19
C MET A 675 -1.87 10.54 39.20
N GLN A 676 -2.27 11.16 40.32
CA GLN A 676 -3.52 11.92 40.41
C GLN A 676 -3.48 13.18 39.55
N GLU A 677 -2.33 13.87 39.48
CA GLU A 677 -2.14 15.01 38.59
C GLU A 677 -2.27 14.59 37.12
N ILE A 678 -1.62 13.50 36.72
CA ILE A 678 -1.72 12.96 35.35
C ILE A 678 -3.16 12.54 35.03
N TYR A 679 -3.87 11.92 35.97
CA TYR A 679 -5.27 11.55 35.77
C TYR A 679 -6.15 12.79 35.57
N LYS A 680 -5.98 13.83 36.39
CA LYS A 680 -6.71 15.10 36.25
C LYS A 680 -6.46 15.75 34.90
N ASP A 681 -5.21 15.78 34.44
CA ASP A 681 -4.86 16.28 33.11
C ASP A 681 -5.53 15.46 31.99
N PHE A 682 -5.57 14.13 32.11
CA PHE A 682 -6.26 13.28 31.14
C PHE A 682 -7.77 13.55 31.13
N VAL A 683 -8.41 13.61 32.30
CA VAL A 683 -9.84 13.96 32.41
C VAL A 683 -10.11 15.34 31.80
N GLN A 684 -9.27 16.34 32.09
CA GLN A 684 -9.40 17.68 31.53
C GLN A 684 -9.28 17.68 30.01
N LYS A 685 -8.29 16.99 29.44
CA LYS A 685 -8.14 16.88 27.98
C LYS A 685 -9.34 16.22 27.31
N VAL A 686 -9.89 15.17 27.92
CA VAL A 686 -11.13 14.57 27.43
C VAL A 686 -12.30 15.55 27.55
N ALA A 687 -12.44 16.26 28.67
CA ALA A 687 -13.47 17.27 28.85
C ALA A 687 -13.40 18.36 27.75
N ASP A 688 -12.20 18.91 27.51
CA ASP A 688 -11.95 19.93 26.50
C ASP A 688 -12.19 19.40 25.07
N GLY A 689 -11.68 18.21 24.76
CA GLY A 689 -11.78 17.61 23.43
C GLY A 689 -13.20 17.18 23.06
N ARG A 690 -13.98 16.74 24.05
CA ARG A 690 -15.36 16.23 23.89
C ARG A 690 -16.43 17.27 24.23
N ASN A 691 -16.04 18.46 24.69
CA ASN A 691 -16.95 19.50 25.19
C ASN A 691 -17.89 18.96 26.28
N LEU A 692 -17.33 18.21 27.23
CA LEU A 692 -18.02 17.66 28.40
C LEU A 692 -17.52 18.36 29.67
N SER A 693 -18.32 18.36 30.74
CA SER A 693 -17.80 18.79 32.04
C SER A 693 -16.83 17.76 32.61
N VAL A 694 -15.84 18.22 33.39
CA VAL A 694 -14.88 17.35 34.11
C VAL A 694 -15.61 16.31 34.95
N ASP A 695 -16.68 16.70 35.65
CA ASP A 695 -17.49 15.78 36.46
C ASP A 695 -18.18 14.71 35.62
N ARG A 696 -18.70 15.08 34.44
CA ARG A 696 -19.32 14.11 33.53
C ARG A 696 -18.29 13.12 33.01
N VAL A 697 -17.10 13.60 32.65
CA VAL A 697 -16.01 12.73 32.22
C VAL A 697 -15.60 11.80 33.35
N ASP A 698 -15.40 12.29 34.59
CA ASP A 698 -15.00 11.44 35.72
C ASP A 698 -16.02 10.32 36.00
N GLN A 699 -17.32 10.60 35.89
CA GLN A 699 -18.38 9.59 36.07
C GLN A 699 -18.29 8.41 35.09
N VAL A 700 -17.94 8.68 33.83
CA VAL A 700 -17.82 7.66 32.77
C VAL A 700 -16.39 7.15 32.59
N SER A 701 -15.45 7.64 33.42
CA SER A 701 -14.01 7.33 33.38
C SER A 701 -13.61 6.34 34.47
N ARG A 702 -12.68 6.72 35.37
CA ARG A 702 -12.13 5.89 36.45
C ARG A 702 -11.56 4.56 35.97
N GLY A 703 -10.99 4.54 34.77
CA GLY A 703 -10.36 3.38 34.15
C GLY A 703 -11.31 2.40 33.46
N ARG A 704 -12.62 2.65 33.48
CA ARG A 704 -13.65 1.74 32.98
C ARG A 704 -13.58 1.60 31.45
N ILE A 705 -13.68 0.37 30.97
CA ILE A 705 -13.81 0.10 29.52
C ILE A 705 -15.29 0.10 29.11
N TRP A 706 -15.53 0.47 27.86
CA TRP A 706 -16.84 0.50 27.26
C TRP A 706 -16.79 -0.15 25.87
N SER A 707 -17.87 -0.82 25.47
CA SER A 707 -18.07 -1.10 24.05
C SER A 707 -18.30 0.20 23.27
N GLY A 708 -18.13 0.21 21.95
CA GLY A 708 -18.39 1.39 21.14
C GLY A 708 -19.84 1.85 21.24
N ARG A 709 -20.79 0.91 21.33
CA ARG A 709 -22.21 1.18 21.59
C ARG A 709 -22.42 1.92 22.92
N GLN A 710 -21.86 1.39 24.00
CA GLN A 710 -21.95 2.03 25.32
C GLN A 710 -21.22 3.37 25.38
N ALA A 711 -20.11 3.51 24.65
CA ALA A 711 -19.34 4.73 24.62
C ALA A 711 -20.10 5.85 23.89
N LEU A 712 -20.90 5.53 22.87
CA LEU A 712 -21.86 6.47 22.28
C LEU A 712 -22.91 6.90 23.33
N ASP A 713 -23.54 5.95 24.02
CA ASP A 713 -24.55 6.23 25.05
C ASP A 713 -24.01 7.12 26.18
N ASN A 714 -22.72 6.99 26.48
CA ASN A 714 -22.03 7.78 27.49
C ASN A 714 -21.49 9.14 26.99
N GLY A 715 -21.57 9.43 25.69
CA GLY A 715 -21.07 10.67 25.07
C GLY A 715 -19.56 10.69 24.84
N LEU A 716 -18.89 9.54 24.93
CA LEU A 716 -17.46 9.40 24.66
C LEU A 716 -17.15 9.32 23.15
N VAL A 717 -18.15 9.00 22.33
CA VAL A 717 -18.06 8.81 20.88
C VAL A 717 -19.23 9.55 20.23
N ASP A 718 -19.07 10.03 19.00
CA ASP A 718 -20.14 10.77 18.31
C ASP A 718 -21.08 9.86 17.53
N GLN A 719 -20.53 8.83 16.87
CA GLN A 719 -21.28 7.96 15.96
C GLN A 719 -20.75 6.53 15.97
N LEU A 720 -21.66 5.58 15.75
CA LEU A 720 -21.29 4.21 15.43
C LEU A 720 -20.99 4.11 13.93
N GLY A 721 -19.87 3.49 13.58
CA GLY A 721 -19.47 3.35 12.18
C GLY A 721 -18.09 2.72 12.01
N CYS A 722 -17.69 2.59 10.76
CA CYS A 722 -16.43 2.00 10.33
C CYS A 722 -15.47 3.05 9.75
N GLU A 723 -14.34 2.62 9.18
CA GLU A 723 -13.39 3.54 8.54
C GLU A 723 -14.02 4.28 7.35
N ALA A 724 -14.85 3.60 6.57
CA ALA A 724 -15.52 4.21 5.42
C ALA A 724 -16.45 5.36 5.84
N ASP A 725 -17.18 5.21 6.95
CA ASP A 725 -18.05 6.26 7.49
C ASP A 725 -17.23 7.48 7.96
N ALA A 726 -16.07 7.24 8.58
CA ALA A 726 -15.16 8.29 8.99
C ALA A 726 -14.55 9.04 7.78
N ILE A 727 -14.20 8.34 6.70
CA ILE A 727 -13.71 8.95 5.45
C ILE A 727 -14.82 9.79 4.80
N LEU A 728 -16.04 9.27 4.73
CA LEU A 728 -17.19 10.02 4.20
C LEU A 728 -17.46 11.28 5.03
N ALA A 729 -17.41 11.18 6.37
CA ALA A 729 -17.53 12.34 7.24
C ALA A 729 -16.40 13.35 7.04
N ALA A 730 -15.17 12.89 6.80
CA ALA A 730 -14.03 13.74 6.49
C ALA A 730 -14.20 14.49 5.17
N GLN A 731 -14.71 13.80 4.14
CA GLN A 731 -15.06 14.42 2.86
C GLN A 731 -16.15 15.47 3.02
N GLN A 732 -17.21 15.17 3.77
CA GLN A 732 -18.31 16.09 4.04
C GLN A 732 -17.85 17.35 4.79
N LEU A 733 -17.07 17.18 5.86
CA LEU A 733 -16.53 18.30 6.65
C LEU A 733 -15.54 19.16 5.86
N ALA A 734 -14.83 18.57 4.90
CA ALA A 734 -13.92 19.27 3.99
C ALA A 734 -14.61 19.83 2.73
N GLY A 735 -15.92 19.64 2.56
CA GLY A 735 -16.66 20.09 1.39
C GLY A 735 -16.22 19.43 0.07
N LEU A 736 -15.80 18.16 0.13
CA LEU A 736 -15.28 17.42 -1.02
C LEU A 736 -16.32 16.46 -1.62
N ASP A 737 -16.25 16.30 -2.93
CA ASP A 737 -16.96 15.25 -3.66
C ASP A 737 -16.25 13.89 -3.47
N PRO A 738 -16.93 12.84 -2.94
CA PRO A 738 -16.36 11.51 -2.78
C PRO A 738 -15.73 10.92 -4.06
N ASP A 739 -16.29 11.21 -5.23
CA ASP A 739 -15.80 10.67 -6.51
C ASP A 739 -14.57 11.43 -7.05
N GLN A 740 -14.28 12.61 -6.49
CA GLN A 740 -13.15 13.47 -6.89
C GLN A 740 -12.08 13.63 -5.81
N THR A 741 -12.15 12.82 -4.75
CA THR A 741 -11.20 12.84 -3.63
C THR A 741 -10.21 11.68 -3.74
N ASP A 742 -8.94 11.95 -3.47
CA ASP A 742 -7.92 10.90 -3.34
C ASP A 742 -7.74 10.49 -1.87
N ILE A 743 -7.62 9.19 -1.60
CA ILE A 743 -7.44 8.65 -0.25
C ILE A 743 -6.01 8.15 -0.12
N GLN A 744 -5.17 8.93 0.56
CA GLN A 744 -3.78 8.57 0.81
C GLN A 744 -3.65 7.94 2.19
N ARG A 745 -3.01 6.77 2.28
CA ARG A 745 -2.77 6.07 3.55
C ARG A 745 -1.33 6.23 3.98
N PHE A 746 -1.10 6.78 5.18
CA PHE A 746 0.17 6.68 5.88
C PHE A 746 0.08 5.50 6.83
N SER A 747 0.61 4.38 6.39
CA SER A 747 0.88 3.27 7.30
C SER A 747 2.17 3.58 8.05
N SER A 748 2.17 3.36 9.37
CA SER A 748 3.39 3.34 10.17
C SER A 748 4.35 2.22 9.77
N LYS A 749 3.96 1.38 8.81
CA LYS A 749 4.79 0.32 8.26
C LYS A 749 5.96 0.93 7.49
N THR A 750 7.13 0.99 8.11
CA THR A 750 8.38 1.13 7.37
C THR A 750 8.49 -0.02 6.38
N SER A 751 8.74 0.31 5.11
CA SER A 751 9.04 -0.68 4.08
C SER A 751 10.12 -1.63 4.59
N PHE A 752 9.95 -2.94 4.34
CA PHE A 752 10.93 -3.98 4.67
C PHE A 752 12.38 -3.57 4.31
N PHE A 753 12.54 -2.91 3.16
CA PHE A 753 13.83 -2.40 2.70
C PHE A 753 14.36 -1.23 3.55
N GLN A 754 13.47 -0.37 4.03
CA GLN A 754 13.82 0.79 4.85
C GLN A 754 14.25 0.36 6.26
N SER A 755 13.56 -0.62 6.87
CA SER A 755 13.95 -1.23 8.14
C SER A 755 15.31 -1.93 8.07
N TRP A 756 15.62 -2.56 6.93
CA TRP A 756 16.91 -3.25 6.72
C TRP A 756 18.07 -2.25 6.57
N ILE A 757 17.85 -1.15 5.84
CA ILE A 757 18.87 -0.10 5.64
C ILE A 757 19.09 0.71 6.92
N THR A 758 18.03 1.08 7.66
CA THR A 758 18.18 1.82 8.92
C THR A 758 18.66 0.94 10.07
N GLY A 759 18.34 -0.36 10.05
CA GLY A 759 18.86 -1.35 11.00
C GLY A 759 20.30 -1.79 10.71
N GLY A 760 20.73 -1.71 9.45
CA GLY A 760 22.08 -2.10 9.00
C GLY A 760 23.21 -1.17 9.44
N LEU A 761 22.89 0.04 9.91
CA LEU A 761 23.89 1.03 10.34
C LEU A 761 24.20 1.02 11.85
N ASN A 762 23.49 0.23 12.66
CA ASN A 762 23.72 0.14 14.11
C ASN A 762 23.96 -1.29 14.66
N MET A 763 24.16 -2.29 13.80
CA MET A 763 24.58 -3.63 14.24
C MET A 763 26.09 -3.83 14.06
N ARG A 764 26.89 -3.26 14.98
CA ARG A 764 28.20 -3.84 15.31
C ARG A 764 28.05 -4.67 16.58
N GLN A 765 28.44 -5.95 16.47
CA GLN A 765 28.55 -6.97 17.52
C GLN A 765 27.25 -7.71 17.92
N ASN A 766 26.87 -8.76 17.18
CA ASN A 766 26.99 -10.16 17.65
C ASN A 766 26.33 -11.18 16.71
N ARG A 767 27.20 -12.13 16.29
CA ARG A 767 27.04 -13.50 15.79
C ARG A 767 25.71 -13.98 15.18
N TRP A 768 25.84 -14.33 13.90
CA TRP A 768 25.06 -15.22 13.06
C TRP A 768 24.60 -16.53 13.73
N GLN A 769 23.29 -16.85 13.63
CA GLN A 769 22.59 -18.15 13.70
C GLN A 769 21.19 -17.90 14.35
N PRO A 770 20.09 -17.67 13.58
CA PRO A 770 19.29 -18.78 13.02
C PRO A 770 18.40 -18.39 11.80
N LEU A 771 18.74 -18.82 10.58
CA LEU A 771 17.88 -18.61 9.39
C LEU A 771 17.59 -19.90 8.61
N LEU A 772 18.05 -21.05 9.12
CA LEU A 772 18.03 -22.32 8.37
C LEU A 772 17.08 -23.40 8.92
N VAL A 773 16.28 -23.12 9.97
CA VAL A 773 15.46 -24.16 10.64
C VAL A 773 13.96 -24.09 10.32
N SER A 774 13.43 -23.02 9.71
CA SER A 774 11.97 -22.88 9.51
C SER A 774 11.42 -23.29 8.14
N MET A 775 12.25 -23.75 7.19
CA MET A 775 11.79 -24.06 5.82
C MET A 775 11.36 -25.51 5.58
N LEU A 776 11.27 -26.36 6.60
CA LEU A 776 10.99 -27.79 6.40
C LEU A 776 9.98 -28.36 7.39
N GLN A 777 8.70 -27.99 7.28
CA GLN A 777 7.60 -28.83 7.77
C GLN A 777 6.38 -28.83 6.82
N ASN A 778 6.09 -30.04 6.33
CA ASN A 778 4.88 -30.60 5.74
C ASN A 778 4.70 -30.64 4.19
N ARG A 779 4.66 -31.90 3.71
CA ARG A 779 4.59 -32.47 2.34
C ARG A 779 3.09 -32.72 1.94
N LEU A 780 2.63 -33.15 0.75
CA LEU A 780 3.04 -34.23 -0.19
C LEU A 780 2.20 -34.14 -1.53
N TRP A 781 2.42 -35.08 -2.47
CA TRP A 781 2.40 -35.03 -3.96
C TRP A 781 1.17 -35.65 -4.68
N PHE A 782 1.07 -35.53 -6.04
CA PHE A 782 0.74 -36.64 -6.99
C PHE A 782 1.24 -36.46 -8.46
N LEU A 783 1.51 -37.61 -9.12
CA LEU A 783 1.95 -37.85 -10.51
C LEU A 783 0.85 -37.58 -11.57
N THR A 784 1.25 -37.08 -12.74
CA THR A 784 0.41 -36.90 -13.94
C THR A 784 0.50 -38.09 -14.90
N PRO A 785 -0.61 -38.50 -15.55
CA PRO A 785 -0.54 -39.25 -16.80
C PRO A 785 -1.28 -38.50 -17.90
N TYR A 786 -0.61 -37.81 -18.83
CA TYR A 786 -1.15 -37.63 -20.19
C TYR A 786 -0.03 -37.41 -21.22
N GLN A 787 0.00 -38.30 -22.21
CA GLN A 787 0.71 -38.15 -23.48
C GLN A 787 -0.09 -37.21 -24.39
N LEU A 788 0.58 -36.29 -25.09
CA LEU A 788 0.05 -35.65 -26.29
C LEU A 788 0.59 -36.38 -27.51
N LYS A 789 -0.30 -37.07 -28.22
CA LYS A 789 -0.07 -37.65 -29.53
C LYS A 789 -0.29 -36.53 -30.56
N THR A 790 0.69 -36.34 -31.44
CA THR A 790 0.61 -35.51 -32.63
C THR A 790 -0.28 -36.16 -33.68
N ASP A 791 -1.12 -35.38 -34.34
CA ASP A 791 -1.37 -35.50 -35.78
C ASP A 791 -1.13 -34.13 -36.41
#